data_AF-A0A723A8W1-F1
#
_entry.id   AF-A0A723A8W1-F1
#
_cell.length_a   1.000
_cell.length_b   1.000
_cell.length_c   1.000
_cell.angle_alpha   90.00
_cell.angle_beta   90.00
_cell.angle_gamma   90.00
#
_symmetry.space_group_name_H-M   'P 1'
#
loop_
_entity.id
_entity.type
_entity.pdbx_description
1 polymer ?
#
loop_
_entity_poly.entity_id
_entity_poly.type
_entity_poly.pdbx_seq_one_letter_code
_entity_poly.pdbx_strand_id
1 'polypeptide(L)'
;MNKSNFDFLKGVNDFIYAIACAAENNYPDDPNTTLIKMRMFGEATAKHLGQLLDIPACENQHDLLRELGKIAFIDDSILSVFHKLRRIGNLAVHEFHNDLDDAQMCLRLGFRLSVWYYRLVTKDYDFPVPMFVLPEHGENLYHQEVLTLKQQLERQAQEKVQSQAELEAQQQRLVALNGYIAILEGKQQETEAQTKARLAALEAQLAAKDAELAKQTEQERKAYHKEITDQAIKRTLNLSEEESRFLIDAQLRKAGWQADSKTLRFAKGARPEPGVNKAIAEWPTGTDETGKTGFADYVLFVGLKPIAVVEAKRKNTDVFSKLNESYRYSKYFDNGFLRDTLLEHYAPDEVHDAVPEYEISWQDTSGQQRFKIPFCYSTNGREYRAAMKTKSGIWYRDIRHTTNMSKALPEWHRPEELVAMLGSDPQKQNQWFAENPGMSELGLRYYQEDAVRAVEKAIVNGQQHILLAMATGTGKTRTAIALMFRLIQSQRFKRVLFLVDRRSLGEQALGSFEDTRINGDTFNSIFDIKGLTDKFPEDSTKIHVATVQSLVKRTLQSDEPMPVGRYDCIVVDEAHRGYILDKEQTEGELQFRSQLDYVSAYRRILDHFDAVKIALTATPALHTVDIFGEPVYRYTYRTAVIDGYLIDQDPPIQIVTRNAQDGVYLSEGEQVERLNPQGELINDTLADDQGFEVADFNRGLVIPAFNRAVCGELTKYLDPTGQQKTLVFCVTNAHADMVVDELRTAFKKKYPQLEHDAIIKITGDADKDAKKVQSMIVRFNKERLPNIVVTVDLLTTGVDIPSICNIVFLRKVKSRILYEQMKGRATRLCPSVGKTSFKIFDCVDIYSSLESVDTMRPVVVRPQVELQTLVNEITDSETYKTIEADGRSFAEHSHEQLVAKLQRIIGLATYNRDRSEAVDKQVRRLDELCLDAAGVNFGGLASRLREKGPHWSAEIFNKLPGFIARLERLKTDINALRDAPIFLDIDDEVVSVKSLYGDYDTPQDFLEAFDALVQHAPNAQPALQAVINRPRDLTRKGLVELQEWFDRQHFEESSLRSAWKETRNEDIAARLIGHIRRAAVGDALKPFDERVDHALARIKGENDWSPEQLSWLDRLAQALKEKVVLDDDVFKTGNFHRRGGKPMLQRTFDDNLDSVLDKFSDYIWDELA
;
A
#
# COMPACT_ATOMS: atom_id res chain seq x y z
N MET A 1 41.43 35.89 -19.11
CA MET A 1 40.55 36.39 -18.04
C MET A 1 41.44 36.55 -16.82
N ASN A 2 41.48 37.71 -16.16
CA ASN A 2 42.53 37.97 -15.16
C ASN A 2 42.24 37.43 -13.75
N LYS A 3 41.08 36.81 -13.48
CA LYS A 3 40.76 36.10 -12.23
C LYS A 3 39.73 34.98 -12.46
N SER A 4 39.94 33.81 -11.84
CA SER A 4 39.00 32.66 -11.89
C SER A 4 37.75 32.95 -11.05
N ASN A 5 36.60 32.40 -11.43
CA ASN A 5 35.41 32.41 -10.57
C ASN A 5 35.69 31.78 -9.19
N PHE A 6 36.61 30.81 -9.12
CA PHE A 6 36.94 30.07 -7.92
C PHE A 6 38.12 30.64 -7.14
N ASP A 7 38.64 31.83 -7.49
CA ASP A 7 39.82 32.47 -6.88
C ASP A 7 39.75 32.52 -5.34
N PHE A 8 38.55 32.64 -4.77
CA PHE A 8 38.37 32.68 -3.32
C PHE A 8 38.70 31.35 -2.62
N LEU A 9 38.69 30.21 -3.32
CA LEU A 9 39.13 28.93 -2.76
C LEU A 9 40.65 28.82 -2.60
N LYS A 10 41.42 29.70 -3.25
CA LYS A 10 42.88 29.71 -3.21
C LYS A 10 43.38 30.01 -1.80
N GLY A 11 44.22 29.12 -1.25
CA GLY A 11 44.70 29.17 0.13
C GLY A 11 43.76 28.54 1.16
N VAL A 12 42.51 28.19 0.79
CA VAL A 12 41.58 27.44 1.65
C VAL A 12 41.67 25.94 1.38
N ASN A 13 41.53 25.56 0.11
CA ASN A 13 41.81 24.20 -0.34
C ASN A 13 42.35 24.28 -1.77
N ASP A 14 43.68 24.33 -1.89
CA ASP A 14 44.37 24.51 -3.17
C ASP A 14 44.12 23.36 -4.16
N PHE A 15 43.76 22.17 -3.66
CA PHE A 15 43.42 21.01 -4.46
C PHE A 15 42.05 21.17 -5.14
N ILE A 16 41.01 21.51 -4.35
CA ILE A 16 39.66 21.76 -4.84
C ILE A 16 39.65 22.99 -5.77
N TYR A 17 40.42 24.03 -5.43
CA TYR A 17 40.64 25.20 -6.27
C TYR A 17 41.26 24.85 -7.64
N ALA A 18 42.32 24.03 -7.66
CA ALA A 18 42.97 23.63 -8.90
C ALA A 18 42.04 22.84 -9.84
N ILE A 19 41.20 21.95 -9.28
CA ILE A 19 40.21 21.20 -10.07
C ILE A 19 39.13 22.12 -10.63
N ALA A 20 38.64 23.07 -9.84
CA ALA A 20 37.63 24.03 -10.27
C ALA A 20 38.16 24.97 -11.37
N CYS A 21 39.38 25.47 -11.23
CA CYS A 21 40.07 26.24 -12.27
C CYS A 21 40.31 25.42 -13.53
N ALA A 22 40.66 24.14 -13.40
CA ALA A 22 40.79 23.26 -14.55
C ALA A 22 39.45 23.07 -15.26
N ALA A 23 38.35 22.88 -14.54
CA ALA A 23 37.02 22.82 -15.13
C ALA A 23 36.65 24.13 -15.85
N GLU A 24 36.94 25.27 -15.22
CA GLU A 24 36.68 26.60 -15.77
C GLU A 24 37.50 26.90 -17.03
N ASN A 25 38.78 26.51 -17.06
CA ASN A 25 39.68 26.74 -18.19
C ASN A 25 39.38 25.86 -19.40
N ASN A 26 38.70 24.73 -19.22
CA ASN A 26 38.27 23.86 -20.33
C ASN A 26 36.90 24.28 -20.90
N TYR A 27 36.23 25.26 -20.30
CA TYR A 27 34.98 25.81 -20.81
C TYR A 27 35.26 27.10 -21.59
N PRO A 28 34.72 27.29 -22.82
CA PRO A 28 33.74 26.45 -23.51
C PRO A 28 34.32 25.32 -24.40
N ASP A 29 35.64 25.25 -24.60
CA ASP A 29 36.26 24.50 -25.70
C ASP A 29 36.15 22.97 -25.58
N ASP A 30 36.13 22.44 -24.36
CA ASP A 30 35.96 21.01 -24.06
C ASP A 30 34.92 20.81 -22.94
N PRO A 31 33.62 20.78 -23.30
CA PRO A 31 32.53 20.55 -22.36
C PRO A 31 32.64 19.21 -21.64
N ASN A 32 33.11 18.16 -22.32
CA ASN A 32 33.31 16.83 -21.73
C ASN A 32 34.35 16.88 -20.60
N THR A 33 35.53 17.45 -20.86
CA THR A 33 36.56 17.61 -19.83
C THR A 33 36.06 18.51 -18.69
N THR A 34 35.32 19.58 -19.00
CA THR A 34 34.68 20.43 -17.99
C THR A 34 33.77 19.62 -17.06
N LEU A 35 32.90 18.77 -17.61
CA LEU A 35 31.99 17.90 -16.85
C LEU A 35 32.73 16.87 -15.98
N ILE A 36 33.79 16.26 -16.52
CA ILE A 36 34.63 15.31 -15.78
C ILE A 36 35.31 16.01 -14.60
N LYS A 37 35.88 17.19 -14.82
CA LYS A 37 36.53 17.98 -13.77
C LYS A 37 35.52 18.46 -12.72
N MET A 38 34.29 18.84 -13.12
CA MET A 38 33.23 19.20 -12.18
C MET A 38 32.72 18.04 -11.33
N ARG A 39 32.74 16.81 -11.87
CA ARG A 39 32.50 15.60 -11.07
C ARG A 39 33.61 15.36 -10.06
N MET A 40 34.87 15.45 -10.50
CA MET A 40 36.03 15.33 -9.61
C MET A 40 36.00 16.39 -8.51
N PHE A 41 35.58 17.62 -8.83
CA PHE A 41 35.37 18.70 -7.87
C PHE A 41 34.31 18.32 -6.82
N GLY A 42 33.17 17.79 -7.25
CA GLY A 42 32.12 17.31 -6.35
C GLY A 42 32.58 16.14 -5.46
N GLU A 43 33.35 15.20 -6.02
CA GLU A 43 33.95 14.09 -5.26
C GLU A 43 34.96 14.57 -4.22
N ALA A 44 35.88 15.45 -4.61
CA ALA A 44 36.90 16.01 -3.73
C ALA A 44 36.29 16.86 -2.61
N THR A 45 35.28 17.66 -2.94
CA THR A 45 34.55 18.48 -1.97
C THR A 45 33.78 17.61 -0.98
N ALA A 46 33.07 16.57 -1.45
CA ALA A 46 32.37 15.63 -0.57
C ALA A 46 33.32 14.85 0.34
N LYS A 47 34.48 14.42 -0.17
CA LYS A 47 35.51 13.72 0.63
C LYS A 47 36.12 14.62 1.69
N HIS A 48 36.48 15.86 1.33
CA HIS A 48 37.01 16.82 2.28
C HIS A 48 35.98 17.20 3.35
N LEU A 49 34.71 17.32 2.97
CA LEU A 49 33.62 17.53 3.93
C LEU A 49 33.43 16.31 4.82
N GLY A 50 33.47 15.10 4.27
CA GLY A 50 33.44 13.87 5.06
C GLY A 50 34.57 13.82 6.08
N GLN A 51 35.78 14.24 5.71
CA GLN A 51 36.92 14.32 6.64
C GLN A 51 36.74 15.43 7.70
N LEU A 52 36.28 16.62 7.30
CA LEU A 52 36.02 17.72 8.24
C LEU A 52 34.88 17.42 9.22
N LEU A 53 33.91 16.63 8.78
CA LEU A 53 32.70 16.25 9.53
C LEU A 53 32.83 14.86 10.17
N ASP A 54 34.04 14.28 10.16
CA ASP A 54 34.41 13.02 10.80
C ASP A 54 33.53 11.81 10.39
N ILE A 55 33.10 11.81 9.12
CA ILE A 55 32.35 10.70 8.50
C ILE A 55 33.33 9.57 8.16
N PRO A 56 33.05 8.31 8.54
CA PRO A 56 33.93 7.19 8.26
C PRO A 56 34.15 7.00 6.75
N ALA A 57 35.35 6.54 6.38
CA ALA A 57 35.72 6.33 4.98
C ALA A 57 34.76 5.34 4.29
N CYS A 58 33.96 5.86 3.36
CA CYS A 58 32.98 5.09 2.60
C CYS A 58 33.62 4.48 1.33
N GLU A 59 33.23 3.26 0.96
CA GLU A 59 33.79 2.55 -0.20
C GLU A 59 33.46 3.22 -1.55
N ASN A 60 32.32 3.92 -1.64
CA ASN A 60 31.90 4.61 -2.86
C ASN A 60 31.27 5.98 -2.56
N GLN A 61 31.23 6.86 -3.57
CA GLN A 61 30.69 8.21 -3.43
C GLN A 61 29.18 8.23 -3.10
N HIS A 62 28.42 7.18 -3.43
CA HIS A 62 27.00 7.11 -3.11
C HIS A 62 26.77 7.04 -1.61
N ASP A 63 27.52 6.17 -0.95
CA ASP A 63 27.44 5.96 0.48
C ASP A 63 27.94 7.20 1.22
N LEU A 64 29.02 7.84 0.73
CA LEU A 64 29.50 9.10 1.30
C LEU A 64 28.45 10.23 1.21
N LEU A 65 27.75 10.37 0.09
CA LEU A 65 26.68 11.36 -0.05
C LEU A 65 25.45 11.01 0.78
N ARG A 66 25.17 9.72 0.97
CA ARG A 66 24.11 9.24 1.86
C ARG A 66 24.41 9.57 3.32
N GLU A 67 25.66 9.41 3.75
CA GLU A 67 26.09 9.79 5.11
C GLU A 67 26.13 11.30 5.30
N LEU A 68 26.62 12.07 4.32
CA LEU A 68 26.53 13.53 4.32
C LEU A 68 25.08 14.01 4.41
N GLY A 69 24.14 13.29 3.79
CA GLY A 69 22.73 13.64 3.83
C GLY A 69 22.01 13.35 5.15
N LYS A 70 22.68 12.69 6.10
CA LYS A 70 22.19 12.55 7.47
C LYS A 70 22.54 13.76 8.35
N ILE A 71 23.38 14.67 7.88
CA ILE A 71 23.85 15.83 8.64
C ILE A 71 22.84 16.97 8.54
N ALA A 72 22.32 17.43 9.68
CA ALA A 72 21.16 18.31 9.79
C ALA A 72 21.24 19.65 9.03
N PHE A 73 22.45 20.21 8.81
CA PHE A 73 22.62 21.46 8.05
C PHE A 73 22.92 21.26 6.55
N ILE A 74 23.15 20.01 6.11
CA ILE A 74 23.29 19.65 4.71
C ILE A 74 21.89 19.35 4.18
N ASP A 75 21.22 20.36 3.64
CA ASP A 75 19.87 20.21 3.13
C ASP A 75 19.82 19.40 1.82
N ASP A 76 18.61 18.92 1.48
CA ASP A 76 18.34 18.17 0.24
C ASP A 76 18.77 18.93 -1.02
N SER A 77 18.89 20.26 -0.97
CA SER A 77 19.30 21.05 -2.13
C SER A 77 20.79 20.93 -2.39
N ILE A 78 21.64 20.92 -1.36
CA ILE A 78 23.08 20.65 -1.49
C ILE A 78 23.32 19.20 -1.94
N LEU A 79 22.59 18.24 -1.37
CA LEU A 79 22.67 16.83 -1.80
C LEU A 79 22.27 16.66 -3.26
N SER A 80 21.21 17.37 -3.69
CA SER A 80 20.78 17.34 -5.08
C SER A 80 21.87 17.86 -6.03
N VAL A 81 22.67 18.85 -5.62
CA VAL A 81 23.81 19.36 -6.40
C VAL A 81 24.90 18.30 -6.51
N PHE A 82 25.28 17.63 -5.42
CA PHE A 82 26.26 16.54 -5.46
C PHE A 82 25.80 15.38 -6.35
N HIS A 83 24.53 14.96 -6.23
CA HIS A 83 23.97 13.91 -7.09
C HIS A 83 23.95 14.31 -8.56
N LYS A 84 23.72 15.60 -8.86
CA LYS A 84 23.68 16.11 -10.23
C LYS A 84 25.06 16.18 -10.88
N LEU A 85 26.07 16.72 -10.17
CA LEU A 85 27.47 16.72 -10.62
C LEU A 85 27.96 15.28 -10.88
N ARG A 86 27.60 14.34 -10.00
CA ARG A 86 27.93 12.93 -10.18
C ARG A 86 27.22 12.30 -11.38
N ARG A 87 25.90 12.47 -11.52
CA ARG A 87 25.12 11.81 -12.58
C ARG A 87 25.55 12.28 -13.97
N ILE A 88 25.68 13.59 -14.18
CA ILE A 88 26.08 14.16 -15.47
C ILE A 88 27.55 13.86 -15.75
N GLY A 89 28.42 13.94 -14.74
CA GLY A 89 29.82 13.55 -14.88
C GLY A 89 30.02 12.07 -15.21
N ASN A 90 29.17 11.17 -14.73
CA ASN A 90 29.22 9.76 -15.11
C ASN A 90 28.86 9.55 -16.58
N LEU A 91 27.89 10.30 -17.12
CA LEU A 91 27.59 10.30 -18.56
C LEU A 91 28.77 10.83 -19.38
N ALA A 92 29.45 11.87 -18.90
CA ALA A 92 30.65 12.40 -19.57
C ALA A 92 31.80 11.38 -19.61
N VAL A 93 32.01 10.61 -18.53
CA VAL A 93 33.08 9.60 -18.43
C VAL A 93 32.76 8.31 -19.19
N HIS A 94 31.53 7.80 -19.09
CA HIS A 94 31.19 6.46 -19.60
C HIS A 94 30.51 6.48 -20.97
N GLU A 95 29.84 7.58 -21.32
CA GLU A 95 29.05 7.72 -22.54
C GLU A 95 29.55 8.85 -23.45
N PHE A 96 30.72 9.43 -23.13
CA PHE A 96 31.35 10.54 -23.87
C PHE A 96 30.43 11.77 -24.03
N HIS A 97 29.52 12.00 -23.07
CA HIS A 97 28.60 13.14 -23.07
C HIS A 97 29.35 14.47 -23.11
N ASN A 98 29.04 15.32 -24.10
CA ASN A 98 29.82 16.51 -24.44
C ASN A 98 28.91 17.72 -24.73
N ASP A 99 28.04 18.04 -23.77
CA ASP A 99 27.05 19.11 -23.90
C ASP A 99 27.51 20.40 -23.18
N LEU A 100 27.50 21.51 -23.92
CA LEU A 100 27.96 22.83 -23.46
C LEU A 100 27.06 23.38 -22.34
N ASP A 101 25.74 23.19 -22.43
CA ASP A 101 24.78 23.71 -21.46
C ASP A 101 24.86 22.95 -20.13
N ASP A 102 25.05 21.64 -20.18
CA ASP A 102 25.32 20.81 -19.02
C ASP A 102 26.67 21.16 -18.37
N ALA A 103 27.70 21.44 -19.16
CA ALA A 103 29.00 21.90 -18.66
C ALA A 103 28.88 23.26 -17.96
N GLN A 104 28.16 24.20 -18.57
CA GLN A 104 27.84 25.50 -18.00
C GLN A 104 27.07 25.37 -16.67
N MET A 105 26.07 24.49 -16.63
CA MET A 105 25.28 24.23 -15.43
C MET A 105 26.14 23.63 -14.33
N CYS A 106 26.96 22.62 -14.65
CA CYS A 106 27.82 21.98 -13.66
C CYS A 106 28.83 22.98 -13.08
N LEU A 107 29.38 23.89 -13.90
CA LEU A 107 30.22 25.00 -13.44
C LEU A 107 29.48 25.94 -12.46
N ARG A 108 28.24 26.33 -12.79
CA ARG A 108 27.41 27.19 -11.92
C ARG A 108 27.03 26.51 -10.61
N LEU A 109 26.65 25.24 -10.67
CA LEU A 109 26.29 24.44 -9.50
C LEU A 109 27.50 24.19 -8.61
N GLY A 110 28.66 23.89 -9.21
CA GLY A 110 29.90 23.75 -8.46
C GLY A 110 30.44 25.07 -7.90
N PHE A 111 30.18 26.21 -8.55
CA PHE A 111 30.43 27.53 -7.96
C PHE A 111 29.55 27.80 -6.73
N ARG A 112 28.27 27.43 -6.76
CA ARG A 112 27.42 27.55 -5.56
C ARG A 112 27.86 26.59 -4.46
N LEU A 113 28.22 25.37 -4.84
CA LEU A 113 28.78 24.39 -3.93
C LEU A 113 30.10 24.88 -3.33
N SER A 114 30.97 25.53 -4.11
CA SER A 114 32.24 26.09 -3.63
C SER A 114 32.03 27.27 -2.70
N VAL A 115 31.06 28.15 -2.96
CA VAL A 115 30.69 29.25 -2.06
C VAL A 115 30.14 28.72 -0.74
N TRP A 116 29.24 27.73 -0.81
CA TRP A 116 28.70 27.08 0.39
C TRP A 116 29.81 26.39 1.19
N TYR A 117 30.67 25.64 0.51
CA TYR A 117 31.85 24.99 1.09
C TYR A 117 32.82 26.00 1.70
N TYR A 118 33.13 27.10 0.99
CA TYR A 118 34.03 28.14 1.49
C TYR A 118 33.49 28.76 2.76
N ARG A 119 32.22 29.19 2.77
CA ARG A 119 31.56 29.76 3.96
C ARG A 119 31.61 28.79 5.13
N LEU A 120 31.39 27.50 4.87
CA LEU A 120 31.44 26.46 5.89
C LEU A 120 32.85 26.27 6.47
N VAL A 121 33.89 26.29 5.63
CA VAL A 121 35.28 26.00 6.01
C VAL A 121 36.01 27.22 6.58
N THR A 122 35.80 28.42 6.05
CA THR A 122 36.49 29.65 6.48
C THR A 122 35.77 30.41 7.59
N LYS A 123 34.52 30.05 7.89
CA LYS A 123 33.61 30.76 8.82
C LYS A 123 33.28 32.20 8.41
N ASP A 124 33.61 32.61 7.19
CA ASP A 124 33.20 33.90 6.65
C ASP A 124 31.81 33.75 6.00
N TYR A 125 30.76 33.70 6.82
CA TYR A 125 29.39 33.45 6.36
C TYR A 125 28.75 34.66 5.65
N ASP A 126 29.25 35.86 5.94
CA ASP A 126 28.89 37.11 5.26
C ASP A 126 29.78 37.37 4.03
N PHE A 127 30.60 36.39 3.64
CA PHE A 127 31.47 36.48 2.47
C PHE A 127 30.71 37.04 1.27
N PRO A 128 31.14 38.20 0.73
CA PRO A 128 30.50 38.83 -0.40
C PRO A 128 30.76 37.95 -1.62
N VAL A 129 29.76 37.15 -1.97
CA VAL A 129 29.86 36.16 -3.06
C VAL A 129 30.22 36.90 -4.34
N PRO A 130 31.36 36.60 -4.97
CA PRO A 130 31.70 37.21 -6.24
C PRO A 130 30.61 36.87 -7.26
N MET A 131 30.27 37.83 -8.11
CA MET A 131 29.31 37.58 -9.18
C MET A 131 29.92 36.54 -10.12
N PHE A 132 29.24 35.41 -10.30
CA PHE A 132 29.68 34.38 -11.23
C PHE A 132 29.65 34.93 -12.67
N VAL A 133 30.80 34.94 -13.33
CA VAL A 133 30.96 35.39 -14.72
C VAL A 133 31.25 34.16 -15.57
N LEU A 134 30.50 33.96 -16.66
CA LEU A 134 30.78 32.82 -17.53
C LEU A 134 32.19 32.95 -18.14
N PRO A 135 33.03 31.91 -18.14
CA PRO A 135 34.30 31.96 -18.84
C PRO A 135 34.07 32.14 -20.35
N GLU A 136 34.69 33.17 -20.91
CA GLU A 136 34.78 33.44 -22.34
C GLU A 136 36.25 33.72 -22.59
N HIS A 137 36.97 32.88 -23.34
CA HIS A 137 38.27 33.33 -23.85
C HIS A 137 38.67 32.70 -25.16
N GLY A 138 39.01 33.59 -26.10
CA GLY A 138 39.57 33.26 -27.40
C GLY A 138 41.03 32.78 -27.31
N GLU A 139 41.29 31.73 -28.07
CA GLU A 139 42.56 31.04 -28.31
C GLU A 139 43.76 31.96 -28.68
N ASN A 140 43.55 33.25 -28.97
CA ASN A 140 44.58 34.14 -29.53
C ASN A 140 45.60 34.71 -28.52
N LEU A 141 45.32 34.76 -27.21
CA LEU A 141 46.16 35.50 -26.24
C LEU A 141 47.44 34.74 -25.83
N TYR A 142 47.34 33.45 -25.49
CA TYR A 142 48.51 32.66 -25.10
C TYR A 142 49.43 32.34 -26.27
N HIS A 143 48.85 32.13 -27.46
CA HIS A 143 49.62 31.92 -28.68
C HIS A 143 50.40 33.19 -29.08
N GLN A 144 49.79 34.38 -28.94
CA GLN A 144 50.49 35.65 -29.12
C GLN A 144 51.60 35.86 -28.08
N GLU A 145 51.35 35.55 -26.81
CA GLU A 145 52.31 35.77 -25.72
C GLU A 145 53.58 34.90 -25.90
N VAL A 146 53.42 33.62 -26.26
CA VAL A 146 54.53 32.71 -26.60
C VAL A 146 55.29 33.18 -27.84
N LEU A 147 54.58 33.66 -28.87
CA LEU A 147 55.21 34.24 -30.07
C LEU A 147 56.04 35.48 -29.75
N THR A 148 55.53 36.40 -28.91
CA THR A 148 56.30 37.58 -28.47
C THR A 148 57.53 37.22 -27.64
N LEU A 149 57.44 36.22 -26.76
CA LEU A 149 58.57 35.80 -25.93
C LEU A 149 59.65 35.09 -26.76
N LYS A 150 59.26 34.28 -27.76
CA LYS A 150 60.22 33.67 -28.72
C LYS A 150 60.97 34.74 -29.53
N GLN A 151 60.27 35.79 -29.98
CA GLN A 151 60.91 36.94 -30.66
C GLN A 151 61.86 37.74 -29.75
N GLN A 152 61.53 37.89 -28.46
CA GLN A 152 62.44 38.56 -27.50
C GLN A 152 63.70 37.73 -27.22
N LEU A 153 63.59 36.40 -27.16
CA LEU A 153 64.73 35.51 -26.98
C LEU A 153 65.71 35.58 -28.15
N GLU A 154 65.20 35.55 -29.39
CA GLU A 154 66.03 35.69 -30.59
C GLU A 154 66.76 37.03 -30.64
N ARG A 155 66.09 38.12 -30.23
CA ARG A 155 66.69 39.46 -30.20
C ARG A 155 67.83 39.54 -29.16
N GLN A 156 67.66 38.94 -27.99
CA GLN A 156 68.72 38.88 -26.98
C GLN A 156 69.88 37.98 -27.38
N ALA A 157 69.65 36.91 -28.15
CA ALA A 157 70.72 36.03 -28.63
C ALA A 157 71.61 36.68 -29.71
N GLN A 158 71.12 37.71 -30.39
CA GLN A 158 71.83 38.41 -31.47
C GLN A 158 72.58 39.68 -31.01
N GLU A 159 72.34 40.15 -29.78
CA GLU A 159 73.03 41.31 -29.21
C GLU A 159 74.51 40.98 -28.90
N LYS A 160 75.44 41.66 -29.58
CA LYS A 160 76.89 41.49 -29.38
C LYS A 160 77.38 42.26 -28.16
N VAL A 161 78.00 41.55 -27.23
CA VAL A 161 78.45 42.09 -25.93
C VAL A 161 79.97 42.32 -25.89
N GLN A 162 80.38 43.42 -25.22
CA GLN A 162 81.78 43.89 -25.16
C GLN A 162 82.51 43.57 -23.83
N SER A 163 81.81 43.19 -22.75
CA SER A 163 82.43 42.85 -21.47
C SER A 163 82.00 41.48 -20.91
N GLN A 164 82.88 40.82 -20.14
CA GLN A 164 82.65 39.47 -19.61
C GLN A 164 81.48 39.40 -18.62
N ALA A 165 81.30 40.44 -17.79
CA ALA A 165 80.20 40.51 -16.82
C ALA A 165 78.84 40.73 -17.49
N GLU A 166 78.80 41.49 -18.60
CA GLU A 166 77.58 41.64 -19.40
C GLU A 166 77.25 40.36 -20.16
N LEU A 167 78.25 39.59 -20.58
CA LEU A 167 78.05 38.30 -21.24
C LEU A 167 77.40 37.29 -20.30
N GLU A 168 77.85 37.23 -19.04
CA GLU A 168 77.25 36.38 -18.01
C GLU A 168 75.83 36.83 -17.66
N ALA A 169 75.58 38.13 -17.55
CA ALA A 169 74.24 38.67 -17.30
C ALA A 169 73.26 38.39 -18.46
N GLN A 170 73.73 38.46 -19.71
CA GLN A 170 72.94 38.14 -20.89
C GLN A 170 72.68 36.63 -21.00
N GLN A 171 73.67 35.79 -20.70
CA GLN A 171 73.50 34.33 -20.63
C GLN A 171 72.47 33.93 -19.55
N GLN A 172 72.51 34.57 -18.38
CA GLN A 172 71.50 34.33 -17.33
C GLN A 172 70.09 34.75 -17.75
N ARG A 173 69.93 35.86 -18.48
CA ARG A 173 68.63 36.27 -19.02
C ARG A 173 68.09 35.34 -20.09
N LEU A 174 68.95 34.87 -20.99
CA LEU A 174 68.56 33.88 -22.01
C LEU A 174 68.10 32.56 -21.37
N VAL A 175 68.80 32.10 -20.33
CA VAL A 175 68.41 30.91 -19.57
C VAL A 175 67.06 31.12 -18.86
N ALA A 176 66.83 32.30 -18.27
CA ALA A 176 65.56 32.61 -17.61
C ALA A 176 64.38 32.67 -18.59
N LEU A 177 64.54 33.31 -19.75
CA LEU A 177 63.52 33.40 -20.79
C LEU A 177 63.19 32.02 -21.39
N ASN A 178 64.20 31.20 -21.68
CA ASN A 178 63.98 29.81 -22.12
C ASN A 178 63.26 28.98 -21.07
N GLY A 179 63.61 29.13 -19.79
CA GLY A 179 62.89 28.48 -18.69
C GLY A 179 61.43 28.91 -18.61
N TYR A 180 61.13 30.18 -18.84
CA TYR A 180 59.76 30.70 -18.79
C TYR A 180 58.92 30.22 -19.98
N ILE A 181 59.48 30.18 -21.19
CA ILE A 181 58.83 29.61 -22.38
C ILE A 181 58.54 28.12 -22.17
N ALA A 182 59.49 27.36 -21.62
CA ALA A 182 59.31 25.93 -21.33
C ALA A 182 58.23 25.68 -20.25
N ILE A 183 58.07 26.58 -19.27
CA ILE A 183 56.99 26.50 -18.28
C ILE A 183 55.63 26.79 -18.91
N LEU A 184 55.56 27.74 -19.85
CA LEU A 184 54.31 28.09 -20.55
C LEU A 184 53.89 26.99 -21.54
N GLU A 185 54.84 26.43 -22.29
CA GLU A 185 54.60 25.26 -23.15
C GLU A 185 54.27 24.00 -22.32
N GLY A 186 54.94 23.82 -21.18
CA GLY A 186 54.67 22.72 -20.24
C GLY A 186 53.30 22.80 -19.53
N LYS A 187 52.71 23.99 -19.40
CA LYS A 187 51.33 24.15 -18.91
C LYS A 187 50.27 23.71 -19.92
N GLN A 188 50.62 23.56 -21.20
CA GLN A 188 49.75 23.03 -22.24
C GLN A 188 49.80 21.49 -22.35
N GLN A 189 50.84 20.87 -21.78
CA GLN A 189 51.02 19.41 -21.68
C GLN A 189 51.42 19.02 -20.25
N GLU A 190 50.53 19.24 -19.29
CA GLU A 190 50.70 18.61 -17.97
C GLU A 190 50.37 17.12 -18.14
N THR A 191 51.41 16.28 -18.24
CA THR A 191 51.24 14.83 -18.40
C THR A 191 50.72 14.20 -17.11
N GLU A 192 49.84 13.20 -17.22
CA GLU A 192 49.23 12.48 -16.07
C GLU A 192 50.25 12.07 -14.99
N ALA A 193 51.49 11.76 -15.39
CA ALA A 193 52.57 11.40 -14.47
C ALA A 193 52.99 12.57 -13.54
N GLN A 194 53.03 13.81 -14.05
CA GLN A 194 53.30 14.99 -13.23
C GLN A 194 52.13 15.31 -12.30
N THR A 195 50.89 15.13 -12.79
CA THR A 195 49.69 15.27 -11.96
C THR A 195 49.68 14.25 -10.83
N LYS A 196 50.09 13.01 -11.10
CA LYS A 196 50.16 11.92 -10.10
C LYS A 196 51.28 12.13 -9.08
N ALA A 197 52.44 12.62 -9.51
CA ALA A 197 53.54 12.96 -8.61
C ALA A 197 53.21 14.17 -7.71
N ARG A 198 52.47 15.14 -8.26
CA ARG A 198 51.99 16.31 -7.51
C ARG A 198 50.87 15.94 -6.54
N LEU A 199 49.97 15.03 -6.93
CA LEU A 199 48.96 14.40 -6.05
C LEU A 199 49.62 13.70 -4.85
N ALA A 200 50.65 12.88 -5.09
CA ALA A 200 51.36 12.20 -4.01
C ALA A 200 52.11 13.18 -3.07
N ALA A 201 52.67 14.26 -3.61
CA ALA A 201 53.32 15.30 -2.81
C ALA A 201 52.31 16.13 -1.99
N LEU A 202 51.11 16.37 -2.52
CA LEU A 202 50.03 17.06 -1.83
C LEU A 202 49.34 16.17 -0.78
N GLU A 203 49.18 14.87 -1.04
CA GLU A 203 48.73 13.90 -0.03
C GLU A 203 49.72 13.81 1.14
N ALA A 204 51.02 13.90 0.88
CA ALA A 204 52.04 13.98 1.92
C ALA A 204 51.99 15.30 2.70
N GLN A 205 51.66 16.43 2.05
CA GLN A 205 51.43 17.72 2.73
C GLN A 205 50.12 17.72 3.55
N LEU A 206 49.07 17.05 3.07
CA LEU A 206 47.82 16.84 3.79
C LEU A 206 48.07 15.99 5.04
N ALA A 207 48.79 14.87 4.92
CA ALA A 207 49.17 14.04 6.06
C ALA A 207 50.04 14.80 7.09
N ALA A 208 50.91 15.71 6.64
CA ALA A 208 51.69 16.57 7.53
C ALA A 208 50.83 17.64 8.23
N LYS A 209 49.85 18.23 7.53
CA LYS A 209 48.86 19.15 8.11
C LYS A 209 47.88 18.45 9.03
N ASP A 210 47.50 17.21 8.75
CA ASP A 210 46.66 16.36 9.61
C ASP A 210 47.39 16.01 10.92
N ALA A 211 48.70 15.77 10.85
CA ALA A 211 49.55 15.59 12.03
C ALA A 211 49.74 16.89 12.83
N GLU A 212 49.63 18.06 12.19
CA GLU A 212 49.67 19.38 12.82
C GLU A 212 48.32 19.73 13.46
N LEU A 213 47.21 19.43 12.79
CA LEU A 213 45.84 19.52 13.32
C LEU A 213 45.62 18.56 14.49
N ALA A 214 46.20 17.35 14.46
CA ALA A 214 46.16 16.37 15.55
C ALA A 214 46.80 16.86 16.86
N LYS A 215 47.59 17.95 16.83
CA LYS A 215 48.16 18.58 18.02
C LYS A 215 47.29 19.66 18.65
N GLN A 216 46.22 20.12 17.99
CA GLN A 216 45.26 21.05 18.58
C GLN A 216 44.26 20.31 19.47
N THR A 217 43.92 20.91 20.62
CA THR A 217 43.21 20.23 21.70
C THR A 217 41.73 20.00 21.38
N GLU A 218 41.19 18.90 21.89
CA GLU A 218 39.81 18.43 21.71
C GLU A 218 38.74 19.49 22.08
N GLN A 219 39.07 20.43 22.98
CA GLN A 219 38.23 21.57 23.35
C GLN A 219 38.08 22.61 22.25
N GLU A 220 39.14 22.91 21.49
CA GLU A 220 39.08 23.87 20.37
C GLU A 220 38.25 23.29 19.20
N ARG A 221 38.33 21.98 18.98
CA ARG A 221 37.51 21.26 17.97
C ARG A 221 36.04 21.16 18.34
N LYS A 222 35.70 20.96 19.63
CA LYS A 222 34.32 20.92 20.13
C LYS A 222 33.68 22.31 20.18
N ALA A 223 34.45 23.36 20.50
CA ALA A 223 33.98 24.74 20.41
C ALA A 223 33.72 25.16 18.95
N TYR A 224 34.63 24.76 18.04
CA TYR A 224 34.48 24.93 16.60
C TYR A 224 33.20 24.26 16.05
N HIS A 225 32.91 23.04 16.49
CA HIS A 225 31.70 22.31 16.09
C HIS A 225 30.41 22.92 16.65
N LYS A 226 30.39 23.30 17.94
CA LYS A 226 29.20 23.83 18.60
C LYS A 226 28.76 25.18 18.02
N GLU A 227 29.72 26.05 17.70
CA GLU A 227 29.43 27.39 17.19
C GLU A 227 28.96 27.39 15.72
N ILE A 228 29.50 26.50 14.88
CA ILE A 228 29.03 26.27 13.51
C ILE A 228 27.61 25.69 13.52
N THR A 229 27.34 24.75 14.43
CA THR A 229 26.04 24.06 14.52
C THR A 229 24.94 25.02 15.02
N ASP A 230 25.22 25.82 16.05
CA ASP A 230 24.22 26.74 16.64
C ASP A 230 23.87 27.93 15.71
N GLN A 231 24.73 28.30 14.75
CA GLN A 231 24.48 29.41 13.82
C GLN A 231 24.04 28.96 12.41
N ALA A 232 24.41 27.76 11.95
CA ALA A 232 23.95 27.21 10.67
C ALA A 232 22.46 26.80 10.68
N ILE A 233 21.90 26.52 11.86
CA ILE A 233 20.47 26.18 12.06
C ILE A 233 19.51 27.33 11.64
N LYS A 234 20.01 28.55 11.39
CA LYS A 234 19.15 29.71 11.11
C LYS A 234 18.69 29.92 9.67
N ARG A 235 19.14 29.19 8.62
CA ARG A 235 18.59 29.38 7.25
C ARG A 235 18.68 28.13 6.35
N THR A 236 17.51 27.66 5.90
CA THR A 236 17.30 26.73 4.76
C THR A 236 17.75 27.38 3.44
N LEU A 237 18.28 26.62 2.47
CA LEU A 237 18.45 27.15 1.11
C LEU A 237 17.09 27.62 0.57
N ASN A 238 16.95 28.93 0.41
CA ASN A 238 15.88 29.52 -0.37
C ASN A 238 16.21 29.30 -1.84
N LEU A 239 15.71 28.20 -2.40
CA LEU A 239 15.74 28.02 -3.85
C LEU A 239 15.02 29.21 -4.49
N SER A 240 15.70 29.89 -5.40
CA SER A 240 15.08 30.91 -6.20
C SER A 240 13.96 30.29 -7.04
N GLU A 241 13.07 31.13 -7.55
CA GLU A 241 12.04 30.70 -8.49
C GLU A 241 12.65 30.03 -9.73
N GLU A 242 13.82 30.51 -10.17
CA GLU A 242 14.59 29.94 -11.28
C GLU A 242 15.08 28.51 -10.99
N GLU A 243 15.47 28.21 -9.75
CA GLU A 243 15.89 26.85 -9.36
C GLU A 243 14.69 25.91 -9.18
N SER A 244 13.54 26.43 -8.74
CA SER A 244 12.29 25.65 -8.67
C SER A 244 11.80 25.30 -10.09
N ARG A 245 11.89 26.24 -11.03
CA ARG A 245 11.62 26.02 -12.47
C ARG A 245 12.53 24.96 -13.07
N PHE A 246 13.80 24.91 -12.69
CA PHE A 246 14.70 23.85 -13.12
C PHE A 246 14.31 22.44 -12.65
N LEU A 247 13.80 22.31 -11.41
CA LEU A 247 13.24 21.03 -10.92
C LEU A 247 11.98 20.64 -11.70
N ILE A 248 11.12 21.60 -12.00
CA ILE A 248 9.92 21.41 -12.82
C ILE A 248 10.32 20.97 -14.24
N ASP A 249 11.31 21.62 -14.86
CA ASP A 249 11.84 21.27 -16.18
C ASP A 249 12.37 19.83 -16.22
N ALA A 250 13.05 19.38 -15.16
CA ALA A 250 13.52 17.99 -15.05
C ALA A 250 12.36 16.99 -14.93
N GLN A 251 11.31 17.32 -14.17
CA GLN A 251 10.12 16.48 -14.02
C GLN A 251 9.31 16.42 -15.33
N LEU A 252 9.17 17.55 -16.03
CA LEU A 252 8.54 17.64 -17.35
C LEU A 252 9.30 16.81 -18.38
N ARG A 253 10.64 16.90 -18.42
CA ARG A 253 11.50 16.05 -19.27
C ARG A 253 11.33 14.56 -18.98
N LYS A 254 11.27 14.17 -17.71
CA LYS A 254 10.99 12.78 -17.32
C LYS A 254 9.63 12.29 -17.84
N ALA A 255 8.65 13.17 -17.97
CA ALA A 255 7.33 12.88 -18.52
C ALA A 255 7.24 13.01 -20.06
N GLY A 256 8.37 13.24 -20.76
CA GLY A 256 8.42 13.30 -22.23
C GLY A 256 8.21 14.70 -22.83
N TRP A 257 8.22 15.76 -22.02
CA TRP A 257 8.17 17.14 -22.51
C TRP A 257 9.57 17.70 -22.76
N GLN A 258 9.79 18.36 -23.89
CA GLN A 258 10.97 19.18 -24.08
C GLN A 258 10.82 20.46 -23.23
N ALA A 259 11.54 20.53 -22.12
CA ALA A 259 11.42 21.61 -21.15
C ALA A 259 12.79 22.13 -20.71
N ASP A 260 13.00 23.43 -20.91
CA ASP A 260 14.11 24.21 -20.38
C ASP A 260 13.68 25.67 -20.32
N SER A 261 13.33 26.14 -19.12
CA SER A 261 12.84 27.50 -18.88
C SER A 261 13.84 28.62 -19.20
N LYS A 262 15.11 28.29 -19.45
CA LYS A 262 16.15 29.25 -19.86
C LYS A 262 16.24 29.42 -21.37
N THR A 263 16.11 28.36 -22.14
CA THR A 263 16.27 28.39 -23.61
C THR A 263 14.91 28.40 -24.30
N LEU A 264 13.98 27.54 -23.86
CA LEU A 264 12.61 27.43 -24.36
C LEU A 264 11.70 28.47 -23.69
N ARG A 265 12.05 29.74 -23.86
CA ARG A 265 11.30 30.90 -23.35
C ARG A 265 10.78 31.76 -24.49
N PHE A 266 9.54 32.22 -24.39
CA PHE A 266 8.91 33.03 -25.45
C PHE A 266 9.74 34.27 -25.81
N ALA A 267 10.24 34.99 -24.81
CA ALA A 267 11.06 36.19 -24.97
C ALA A 267 12.40 35.94 -25.69
N LYS A 268 12.87 34.69 -25.74
CA LYS A 268 14.09 34.29 -26.48
C LYS A 268 13.79 33.74 -27.87
N GLY A 269 12.55 33.86 -28.34
CA GLY A 269 12.14 33.37 -29.66
C GLY A 269 11.68 31.92 -29.68
N ALA A 270 11.54 31.24 -28.53
CA ALA A 270 11.00 29.89 -28.53
C ALA A 270 9.55 29.88 -29.01
N ARG A 271 9.25 28.99 -29.95
CA ARG A 271 7.92 28.78 -30.53
C ARG A 271 7.57 27.29 -30.56
N PRO A 272 6.26 26.97 -30.55
CA PRO A 272 5.82 25.59 -30.76
C PRO A 272 6.18 25.10 -32.17
N GLU A 273 6.41 23.79 -32.31
CA GLU A 273 6.90 23.16 -33.55
C GLU A 273 6.08 21.90 -33.87
N PRO A 274 5.75 21.61 -35.15
CA PRO A 274 5.03 20.39 -35.52
C PRO A 274 5.77 19.12 -35.08
N GLY A 275 5.05 18.16 -34.50
CA GLY A 275 5.61 16.88 -34.07
C GLY A 275 6.48 16.92 -32.82
N VAL A 276 6.68 18.08 -32.18
CA VAL A 276 7.50 18.23 -30.97
C VAL A 276 6.63 18.64 -29.78
N ASN A 277 6.80 17.97 -28.64
CA ASN A 277 6.10 18.28 -27.40
C ASN A 277 6.95 19.23 -26.54
N LYS A 278 6.56 20.51 -26.43
CA LYS A 278 7.35 21.55 -25.76
C LYS A 278 6.64 22.14 -24.55
N ALA A 279 7.40 22.43 -23.49
CA ALA A 279 6.99 23.32 -22.41
C ALA A 279 7.67 24.68 -22.61
N ILE A 280 6.92 25.68 -23.06
CA ILE A 280 7.46 27.02 -23.34
C ILE A 280 7.20 27.93 -22.14
N ALA A 281 8.25 28.52 -21.60
CA ALA A 281 8.18 29.39 -20.43
C ALA A 281 7.83 30.84 -20.80
N GLU A 282 7.16 31.53 -19.87
CA GLU A 282 6.80 32.96 -19.94
C GLU A 282 6.00 33.32 -21.21
N TRP A 283 4.97 32.54 -21.50
CA TRP A 283 4.11 32.78 -22.66
C TRP A 283 3.15 33.96 -22.39
N PRO A 284 3.04 34.94 -23.30
CA PRO A 284 2.16 36.10 -23.10
C PRO A 284 0.68 35.69 -23.12
N THR A 285 -0.09 36.20 -22.16
CA THR A 285 -1.56 36.11 -22.17
C THR A 285 -2.15 37.45 -22.59
N GLY A 286 -3.42 37.45 -22.98
CA GLY A 286 -4.20 38.67 -23.19
C GLY A 286 -4.34 39.51 -21.92
N THR A 287 -4.98 40.67 -22.06
CA THR A 287 -5.24 41.59 -20.94
C THR A 287 -6.21 41.00 -19.94
N ASP A 288 -5.80 40.98 -18.68
CA ASP A 288 -6.63 40.56 -17.55
C ASP A 288 -7.71 41.60 -17.20
N GLU A 289 -8.54 41.28 -16.20
CA GLU A 289 -9.56 42.15 -15.61
C GLU A 289 -9.03 43.49 -15.04
N THR A 290 -7.72 43.62 -14.86
CA THR A 290 -7.05 44.87 -14.42
C THR A 290 -6.46 45.68 -15.58
N GLY A 291 -6.64 45.22 -16.82
CA GLY A 291 -6.12 45.85 -18.03
C GLY A 291 -4.62 45.62 -18.24
N LYS A 292 -3.99 44.65 -17.55
CA LYS A 292 -2.57 44.33 -17.68
C LYS A 292 -2.36 43.06 -18.48
N THR A 293 -1.36 43.08 -19.38
CA THR A 293 -0.89 41.88 -20.09
C THR A 293 -0.19 40.96 -19.09
N GLY A 294 -0.68 39.71 -18.98
CA GLY A 294 -0.10 38.69 -18.12
C GLY A 294 0.89 37.78 -18.87
N PHE A 295 1.59 36.94 -18.11
CA PHE A 295 2.43 35.87 -18.65
C PHE A 295 2.13 34.58 -17.89
N ALA A 296 1.91 33.49 -18.62
CA ALA A 296 1.83 32.15 -18.04
C ALA A 296 3.26 31.63 -17.78
N ASP A 297 3.49 31.02 -16.61
CA ASP A 297 4.82 30.49 -16.27
C ASP A 297 5.29 29.44 -17.27
N TYR A 298 4.40 28.48 -17.60
CA TYR A 298 4.59 27.60 -18.76
C TYR A 298 3.29 27.36 -19.50
N VAL A 299 3.42 27.19 -20.82
CA VAL A 299 2.38 26.61 -21.67
C VAL A 299 2.94 25.33 -22.30
N LEU A 300 2.19 24.24 -22.16
CA LEU A 300 2.53 22.95 -22.72
C LEU A 300 1.89 22.83 -24.11
N PHE A 301 2.71 22.59 -25.12
CA PHE A 301 2.32 22.44 -26.52
C PHE A 301 2.58 21.02 -27.00
N VAL A 302 1.56 20.41 -27.61
CA VAL A 302 1.70 19.16 -28.36
C VAL A 302 1.70 19.51 -29.83
N GLY A 303 2.87 19.45 -30.45
CA GLY A 303 3.07 20.04 -31.76
C GLY A 303 2.83 21.55 -31.71
N LEU A 304 1.88 22.03 -32.51
CA LEU A 304 1.45 23.43 -32.55
C LEU A 304 0.31 23.76 -31.56
N LYS A 305 -0.30 22.74 -30.94
CA LYS A 305 -1.54 22.90 -30.16
C LYS A 305 -1.26 23.17 -28.68
N PRO A 306 -1.74 24.28 -28.09
CA PRO A 306 -1.64 24.52 -26.65
C PRO A 306 -2.60 23.58 -25.91
N ILE A 307 -2.09 22.79 -24.97
CA ILE A 307 -2.88 21.78 -24.26
C ILE A 307 -3.02 22.05 -22.78
N ALA A 308 -2.01 22.65 -22.13
CA ALA A 308 -2.05 22.94 -20.71
C ALA A 308 -1.31 24.22 -20.33
N VAL A 309 -1.70 24.81 -19.21
CA VAL A 309 -1.02 25.94 -18.55
C VAL A 309 -0.54 25.54 -17.17
N VAL A 310 0.64 26.01 -16.79
CA VAL A 310 1.26 25.69 -15.50
C VAL A 310 1.57 26.96 -14.74
N GLU A 311 1.24 26.98 -13.45
CA GLU A 311 1.71 27.95 -12.48
C GLU A 311 2.87 27.34 -11.66
N ALA A 312 4.01 28.01 -11.65
CA ALA A 312 5.20 27.58 -10.93
C ALA A 312 5.45 28.46 -9.70
N LYS A 313 5.75 27.84 -8.56
CA LYS A 313 6.09 28.56 -7.33
C LYS A 313 7.38 28.08 -6.70
N ARG A 314 7.92 28.94 -5.84
CA ARG A 314 9.06 28.59 -5.00
C ARG A 314 8.71 27.39 -4.14
N LYS A 315 9.68 26.49 -3.95
CA LYS A 315 9.54 25.23 -3.20
C LYS A 315 8.78 25.38 -1.87
N ASN A 316 8.88 26.51 -1.15
CA ASN A 316 8.24 26.70 0.16
C ASN A 316 6.77 27.19 0.15
N THR A 317 6.16 27.36 -1.02
CA THR A 317 4.79 27.89 -1.16
C THR A 317 3.77 26.75 -1.28
N ASP A 318 2.58 26.93 -0.69
CA ASP A 318 1.43 26.04 -0.91
C ASP A 318 0.95 26.17 -2.37
N VAL A 319 0.80 25.03 -3.05
CA VAL A 319 0.50 24.94 -4.49
C VAL A 319 -0.98 24.78 -4.78
N PHE A 320 -1.77 24.24 -3.85
CA PHE A 320 -3.21 24.07 -4.03
C PHE A 320 -3.90 25.41 -4.29
N SER A 321 -3.61 26.40 -3.43
CA SER A 321 -4.21 27.74 -3.52
C SER A 321 -3.83 28.51 -4.80
N LYS A 322 -2.79 28.08 -5.51
CA LYS A 322 -2.22 28.75 -6.68
C LYS A 322 -2.75 28.24 -8.01
N LEU A 323 -3.59 27.20 -7.99
CA LEU A 323 -4.29 26.71 -9.17
C LEU A 323 -5.21 27.79 -9.80
N ASN A 324 -5.65 28.77 -9.01
CA ASN A 324 -6.43 29.92 -9.51
C ASN A 324 -5.66 30.81 -10.50
N GLU A 325 -4.34 30.93 -10.37
CA GLU A 325 -3.53 31.69 -11.35
C GLU A 325 -3.44 30.94 -12.68
N SER A 326 -3.31 29.61 -12.62
CA SER A 326 -3.39 28.75 -13.80
C SER A 326 -4.75 28.88 -14.52
N TYR A 327 -5.85 28.97 -13.76
CA TYR A 327 -7.18 29.26 -14.32
C TYR A 327 -7.24 30.60 -15.03
N ARG A 328 -6.61 31.63 -14.47
CA ARG A 328 -6.50 32.94 -15.08
C ARG A 328 -5.72 32.87 -16.40
N TYR A 329 -4.59 32.16 -16.45
CA TYR A 329 -3.83 31.96 -17.69
C TYR A 329 -4.68 31.31 -18.78
N SER A 330 -5.47 30.30 -18.43
CA SER A 330 -6.37 29.65 -19.39
C SER A 330 -7.49 30.59 -19.87
N LYS A 331 -8.09 31.40 -18.99
CA LYS A 331 -9.17 32.35 -19.37
C LYS A 331 -8.68 33.44 -20.32
N TYR A 332 -7.52 34.01 -20.02
CA TYR A 332 -6.96 35.13 -20.77
C TYR A 332 -5.97 34.70 -21.87
N PHE A 333 -5.85 33.41 -22.18
CA PHE A 333 -4.98 32.96 -23.27
C PHE A 333 -5.37 33.63 -24.61
N ASP A 334 -4.39 34.06 -25.39
CA ASP A 334 -4.65 34.76 -26.65
C ASP A 334 -4.40 33.83 -27.84
N ASN A 335 -5.48 33.18 -28.29
CA ASN A 335 -5.45 32.31 -29.47
C ASN A 335 -5.21 33.09 -30.77
N GLY A 336 -5.60 34.37 -30.83
CA GLY A 336 -5.34 35.23 -31.99
C GLY A 336 -3.85 35.49 -32.13
N PHE A 337 -3.22 35.93 -31.04
CA PHE A 337 -1.79 36.13 -30.97
C PHE A 337 -1.00 34.86 -31.30
N LEU A 338 -1.40 33.70 -30.76
CA LEU A 338 -0.77 32.43 -31.10
C LEU A 338 -0.89 32.13 -32.60
N ARG A 339 -2.08 32.32 -33.19
CA ARG A 339 -2.31 32.08 -34.61
C ARG A 339 -1.44 32.97 -35.49
N ASP A 340 -1.40 34.26 -35.20
CA ASP A 340 -0.58 35.22 -35.94
C ASP A 340 0.91 34.83 -35.86
N THR A 341 1.36 34.46 -34.66
CA THR A 341 2.74 33.98 -34.44
C THR A 341 3.05 32.71 -35.23
N LEU A 342 2.09 31.78 -35.36
CA LEU A 342 2.27 30.55 -36.11
C LEU A 342 2.28 30.78 -37.63
N LEU A 343 1.44 31.70 -38.12
CA LEU A 343 1.35 32.06 -39.55
C LEU A 343 2.62 32.74 -40.08
N GLU A 344 3.47 33.30 -39.20
CA GLU A 344 4.80 33.79 -39.57
C GLU A 344 5.76 32.67 -39.99
N HIS A 345 5.50 31.43 -39.57
CA HIS A 345 6.46 30.31 -39.69
C HIS A 345 5.90 29.07 -40.39
N TYR A 346 4.59 28.87 -40.44
CA TYR A 346 3.95 27.65 -40.94
C TYR A 346 2.83 27.95 -41.95
N ALA A 347 2.47 26.94 -42.75
CA ALA A 347 1.43 27.10 -43.76
C ALA A 347 0.04 27.30 -43.10
N PRO A 348 -0.87 28.09 -43.72
CA PRO A 348 -2.20 28.37 -43.15
C PRO A 348 -2.99 27.12 -42.77
N ASP A 349 -2.88 26.04 -43.56
CA ASP A 349 -3.59 24.78 -43.31
C ASP A 349 -3.10 24.10 -42.01
N GLU A 350 -1.78 24.04 -41.79
CA GLU A 350 -1.18 23.46 -40.58
C GLU A 350 -1.53 24.26 -39.32
N VAL A 351 -1.60 25.59 -39.45
CA VAL A 351 -2.00 26.48 -38.36
C VAL A 351 -3.49 26.35 -38.06
N HIS A 352 -4.33 26.23 -39.09
CA HIS A 352 -5.78 26.08 -38.93
C HIS A 352 -6.14 24.79 -38.17
N ASP A 353 -5.45 23.69 -38.46
CA ASP A 353 -5.66 22.41 -37.77
C ASP A 353 -5.29 22.47 -36.28
N ALA A 354 -4.24 23.23 -35.94
CA ALA A 354 -3.76 23.37 -34.56
C ALA A 354 -4.54 24.41 -33.75
N VAL A 355 -4.87 25.55 -34.37
CA VAL A 355 -5.54 26.72 -33.76
C VAL A 355 -6.63 27.23 -34.71
N PRO A 356 -7.81 26.58 -34.72
CA PRO A 356 -8.90 26.91 -35.64
C PRO A 356 -9.36 28.35 -35.50
N GLU A 357 -9.88 28.95 -36.58
CA GLU A 357 -10.36 30.35 -36.59
C GLU A 357 -11.44 30.63 -35.54
N TYR A 358 -12.31 29.65 -35.28
CA TYR A 358 -13.33 29.73 -34.23
C TYR A 358 -12.71 29.51 -32.84
N GLU A 359 -13.13 30.32 -31.86
CA GLU A 359 -12.57 30.26 -30.51
C GLU A 359 -13.10 29.02 -29.74
N ILE A 360 -12.24 28.01 -29.60
CA ILE A 360 -12.49 26.87 -28.71
C ILE A 360 -12.43 27.37 -27.27
N SER A 361 -13.54 27.24 -26.54
CA SER A 361 -13.59 27.68 -25.14
C SER A 361 -14.62 26.90 -24.31
N TRP A 362 -14.39 26.83 -23.00
CA TRP A 362 -15.24 26.13 -22.02
C TRP A 362 -15.77 27.11 -20.98
N GLN A 363 -17.05 27.04 -20.66
CA GLN A 363 -17.68 27.98 -19.73
C GLN A 363 -17.25 27.69 -18.28
N ASP A 364 -17.05 28.74 -17.50
CA ASP A 364 -16.95 28.62 -16.06
C ASP A 364 -18.34 28.58 -15.39
N THR A 365 -18.39 28.39 -14.07
CA THR A 365 -19.65 28.26 -13.32
C THR A 365 -20.53 29.50 -13.41
N SER A 366 -19.97 30.68 -13.71
CA SER A 366 -20.75 31.91 -13.86
C SER A 366 -21.40 32.05 -15.24
N GLY A 367 -20.91 31.30 -16.24
CA GLY A 367 -21.27 31.44 -17.65
C GLY A 367 -20.77 32.73 -18.30
N GLN A 368 -20.16 33.65 -17.54
CA GLN A 368 -19.68 34.95 -18.01
C GLN A 368 -18.25 34.88 -18.53
N GLN A 369 -17.40 34.01 -17.97
CA GLN A 369 -16.02 33.84 -18.40
C GLN A 369 -15.82 32.47 -19.05
N ARG A 370 -14.92 32.41 -20.03
CA ARG A 370 -14.60 31.18 -20.75
C ARG A 370 -13.12 30.88 -20.67
N PHE A 371 -12.80 29.62 -20.42
CA PHE A 371 -11.46 29.07 -20.47
C PHE A 371 -11.09 28.68 -21.89
N LYS A 372 -9.83 28.89 -22.29
CA LYS A 372 -9.36 28.63 -23.66
C LYS A 372 -8.32 27.52 -23.74
N ILE A 373 -7.74 27.12 -22.60
CA ILE A 373 -6.84 25.95 -22.49
C ILE A 373 -7.41 24.95 -21.47
N PRO A 374 -7.56 23.66 -21.79
CA PRO A 374 -8.39 22.73 -21.01
C PRO A 374 -7.74 22.19 -19.71
N PHE A 375 -6.41 22.22 -19.61
CA PHE A 375 -5.69 21.60 -18.49
C PHE A 375 -4.89 22.64 -17.72
N CYS A 376 -5.14 22.74 -16.41
CA CYS A 376 -4.50 23.71 -15.54
C CYS A 376 -3.71 23.01 -14.44
N TYR A 377 -2.45 23.40 -14.28
CA TYR A 377 -1.52 22.85 -13.29
C TYR A 377 -0.96 23.92 -12.35
N SER A 378 -0.61 23.50 -11.13
CA SER A 378 0.14 24.28 -10.15
C SER A 378 1.16 23.39 -9.45
N THR A 379 2.41 23.85 -9.36
CA THR A 379 3.51 23.07 -8.78
C THR A 379 4.60 23.95 -8.15
N ASN A 380 5.33 23.36 -7.21
CA ASN A 380 6.52 23.93 -6.58
C ASN A 380 7.74 23.01 -6.72
N GLY A 381 7.65 22.00 -7.58
CA GLY A 381 8.70 21.00 -7.82
C GLY A 381 8.87 19.96 -6.70
N ARG A 382 8.04 19.97 -5.64
CA ARG A 382 8.07 18.95 -4.58
C ARG A 382 7.40 17.65 -5.02
N GLU A 383 7.94 16.54 -4.57
CA GLU A 383 7.29 15.23 -4.69
C GLU A 383 5.97 15.17 -3.90
N TYR A 384 5.05 14.32 -4.34
CA TYR A 384 3.73 14.15 -3.71
C TYR A 384 3.82 13.48 -2.34
N ARG A 385 3.09 14.04 -1.36
CA ARG A 385 2.97 13.50 0.00
C ARG A 385 1.51 13.52 0.45
N ALA A 386 0.91 12.35 0.65
CA ALA A 386 -0.50 12.24 1.07
C ALA A 386 -0.82 12.98 2.38
N ALA A 387 0.09 12.94 3.37
CA ALA A 387 -0.09 13.63 4.66
C ALA A 387 -0.09 15.16 4.55
N MET A 388 0.55 15.72 3.51
CA MET A 388 0.59 17.17 3.26
C MET A 388 0.13 17.47 1.83
N LYS A 389 -1.03 16.94 1.46
CA LYS A 389 -1.55 16.98 0.08
C LYS A 389 -1.62 18.39 -0.51
N THR A 390 -1.98 19.41 0.27
CA THR A 390 -2.09 20.79 -0.24
C THR A 390 -0.73 21.44 -0.55
N LYS A 391 0.34 21.00 0.11
CA LYS A 391 1.69 21.59 0.02
C LYS A 391 2.65 20.80 -0.89
N SER A 392 2.20 19.70 -1.49
CA SER A 392 3.05 18.73 -2.18
C SER A 392 2.40 18.20 -3.46
N GLY A 393 3.23 17.64 -4.35
CA GLY A 393 2.81 17.08 -5.63
C GLY A 393 2.44 18.13 -6.68
N ILE A 394 1.91 17.64 -7.80
CA ILE A 394 1.50 18.44 -8.95
C ILE A 394 -0.02 18.57 -8.91
N TRP A 395 -0.51 19.76 -8.57
CA TRP A 395 -1.96 19.99 -8.57
C TRP A 395 -2.45 20.21 -10.00
N TYR A 396 -3.55 19.57 -10.34
CA TYR A 396 -4.12 19.53 -11.67
C TYR A 396 -5.65 19.62 -11.63
N ARG A 397 -6.24 20.28 -12.63
CA ARG A 397 -7.68 20.21 -12.93
C ARG A 397 -7.92 20.23 -14.44
N ASP A 398 -8.80 19.36 -14.88
CA ASP A 398 -9.47 19.45 -16.19
C ASP A 398 -10.66 20.40 -16.07
N ILE A 399 -10.60 21.55 -16.73
CA ILE A 399 -11.59 22.63 -16.59
C ILE A 399 -12.66 22.60 -17.68
N ARG A 400 -12.66 21.59 -18.57
CA ARG A 400 -13.65 21.47 -19.66
C ARG A 400 -15.08 21.33 -19.14
N HIS A 401 -15.22 20.81 -17.92
CA HIS A 401 -16.49 20.70 -17.20
C HIS A 401 -16.35 21.27 -15.79
N THR A 402 -17.35 22.05 -15.36
CA THR A 402 -17.33 22.75 -14.06
C THR A 402 -17.32 21.79 -12.87
N THR A 403 -17.88 20.58 -13.03
CA THR A 403 -17.96 19.52 -12.02
C THR A 403 -16.65 18.76 -11.80
N ASN A 404 -15.66 18.94 -12.68
CA ASN A 404 -14.34 18.31 -12.51
C ASN A 404 -13.60 18.96 -11.32
N MET A 405 -13.22 18.15 -10.35
CA MET A 405 -12.49 18.58 -9.15
C MET A 405 -10.97 18.54 -9.36
N SER A 406 -10.25 19.42 -8.68
CA SER A 406 -8.79 19.43 -8.69
C SER A 406 -8.20 18.28 -7.88
N LYS A 407 -7.06 17.73 -8.33
CA LYS A 407 -6.36 16.62 -7.68
C LYS A 407 -4.84 16.84 -7.67
N ALA A 408 -4.17 16.25 -6.69
CA ALA A 408 -2.72 16.26 -6.58
C ALA A 408 -2.15 14.95 -7.14
N LEU A 409 -1.17 15.07 -8.03
CA LEU A 409 -0.55 13.96 -8.74
C LEU A 409 0.91 13.77 -8.30
N PRO A 410 1.39 12.51 -8.27
CA PRO A 410 2.80 12.22 -7.97
C PRO A 410 3.75 12.49 -9.13
N GLU A 411 3.31 12.34 -10.37
CA GLU A 411 4.08 12.66 -11.57
C GLU A 411 3.22 13.44 -12.59
N TRP A 412 3.87 14.02 -13.60
CA TRP A 412 3.20 14.74 -14.68
C TRP A 412 2.51 13.78 -15.65
N HIS A 413 1.39 14.23 -16.22
CA HIS A 413 0.83 13.59 -17.39
C HIS A 413 1.79 13.70 -18.58
N ARG A 414 1.87 12.61 -19.35
CA ARG A 414 2.61 12.58 -20.62
C ARG A 414 1.83 13.29 -21.73
N PRO A 415 2.49 13.81 -22.77
CA PRO A 415 1.82 14.45 -23.91
C PRO A 415 0.70 13.61 -24.51
N GLU A 416 0.94 12.31 -24.71
CA GLU A 416 -0.02 11.39 -25.33
C GLU A 416 -1.25 11.16 -24.43
N GLU A 417 -1.07 11.21 -23.11
CA GLU A 417 -2.17 11.10 -22.13
C GLU A 417 -3.10 12.31 -22.24
N LEU A 418 -2.55 13.52 -22.31
CA LEU A 418 -3.35 14.75 -22.43
C LEU A 418 -4.08 14.82 -23.77
N VAL A 419 -3.47 14.38 -24.87
CA VAL A 419 -4.16 14.27 -26.17
C VAL A 419 -5.31 13.26 -26.09
N ALA A 420 -5.06 12.09 -25.49
CA ALA A 420 -6.08 11.06 -25.33
C ALA A 420 -7.25 11.53 -24.45
N MET A 421 -6.97 12.32 -23.40
CA MET A 421 -7.97 12.95 -22.55
C MET A 421 -8.75 14.03 -23.29
N LEU A 422 -8.08 14.83 -24.12
CA LEU A 422 -8.72 15.88 -24.92
C LEU A 422 -9.69 15.30 -25.94
N GLY A 423 -9.33 14.17 -26.56
CA GLY A 423 -10.17 13.45 -27.53
C GLY A 423 -11.35 12.69 -26.93
N SER A 424 -11.45 12.55 -25.60
CA SER A 424 -12.56 11.91 -24.91
C SER A 424 -13.39 12.91 -24.11
N ASP A 425 -14.70 12.69 -24.04
CA ASP A 425 -15.62 13.44 -23.17
C ASP A 425 -16.28 12.49 -22.15
N PRO A 426 -15.74 12.40 -20.92
CA PRO A 426 -16.26 11.52 -19.88
C PRO A 426 -17.74 11.75 -19.57
N GLN A 427 -18.21 13.00 -19.60
CA GLN A 427 -19.58 13.37 -19.30
C GLN A 427 -20.54 12.89 -20.39
N LYS A 428 -20.12 12.95 -21.65
CA LYS A 428 -20.88 12.35 -22.77
C LYS A 428 -20.89 10.83 -22.66
N GLN A 429 -19.76 10.21 -22.36
CA GLN A 429 -19.65 8.75 -22.19
C GLN A 429 -20.50 8.24 -21.02
N ASN A 430 -20.65 9.03 -19.96
CA ASN A 430 -21.54 8.73 -18.83
C ASN A 430 -23.03 8.60 -19.27
N GLN A 431 -23.46 9.24 -20.36
CA GLN A 431 -24.84 9.11 -20.88
C GLN A 431 -25.14 7.69 -21.34
N TRP A 432 -24.11 6.95 -21.77
CA TRP A 432 -24.26 5.55 -22.19
C TRP A 432 -24.90 4.68 -21.10
N PHE A 433 -24.59 4.92 -19.82
CA PHE A 433 -25.19 4.18 -18.70
C PHE A 433 -26.71 4.37 -18.61
N ALA A 434 -27.20 5.58 -18.91
CA ALA A 434 -28.62 5.89 -18.91
C ALA A 434 -29.33 5.35 -20.16
N GLU A 435 -28.66 5.36 -21.32
CA GLU A 435 -29.19 4.83 -22.58
C GLU A 435 -29.20 3.30 -22.62
N ASN A 436 -28.32 2.64 -21.87
CA ASN A 436 -28.15 1.18 -21.84
C ASN A 436 -28.35 0.60 -20.42
N PRO A 437 -29.55 0.75 -19.81
CA PRO A 437 -29.80 0.31 -18.43
C PRO A 437 -29.97 -1.21 -18.29
N GLY A 438 -30.22 -1.91 -19.39
CA GLY A 438 -30.39 -3.36 -19.42
C GLY A 438 -29.08 -4.10 -19.16
N MET A 439 -29.12 -5.10 -18.28
CA MET A 439 -27.97 -5.96 -17.92
C MET A 439 -28.28 -7.45 -18.08
N SER A 440 -29.39 -7.81 -18.73
CA SER A 440 -29.90 -9.18 -18.82
C SER A 440 -28.90 -10.14 -19.48
N GLU A 441 -28.08 -9.65 -20.41
CA GLU A 441 -27.02 -10.41 -21.10
C GLU A 441 -25.89 -10.89 -20.17
N LEU A 442 -25.72 -10.26 -19.00
CA LEU A 442 -24.68 -10.58 -18.03
C LEU A 442 -25.09 -11.72 -17.08
N GLY A 443 -26.37 -12.13 -17.12
CA GLY A 443 -26.91 -13.19 -16.27
C GLY A 443 -26.65 -12.95 -14.77
N LEU A 444 -26.82 -11.71 -14.32
CA LEU A 444 -26.59 -11.29 -12.95
C LEU A 444 -27.81 -11.56 -12.06
N ARG A 445 -27.56 -11.69 -10.75
CA ARG A 445 -28.62 -11.63 -9.74
C ARG A 445 -28.99 -10.16 -9.50
N TYR A 446 -30.21 -9.92 -9.02
CA TYR A 446 -30.75 -8.56 -8.86
C TYR A 446 -29.81 -7.65 -8.04
N TYR A 447 -29.28 -8.14 -6.92
CA TYR A 447 -28.38 -7.38 -6.06
C TYR A 447 -27.01 -7.09 -6.69
N GLN A 448 -26.60 -7.89 -7.69
CA GLN A 448 -25.37 -7.64 -8.44
C GLN A 448 -25.62 -6.55 -9.49
N GLU A 449 -26.80 -6.54 -10.14
CA GLU A 449 -27.21 -5.43 -10.99
C GLU A 449 -27.31 -4.13 -10.19
N ASP A 450 -27.92 -4.16 -9.01
CA ASP A 450 -28.06 -2.99 -8.15
C ASP A 450 -26.70 -2.48 -7.66
N ALA A 451 -25.77 -3.38 -7.33
CA ALA A 451 -24.38 -3.01 -7.03
C ALA A 451 -23.71 -2.29 -8.21
N VAL A 452 -23.85 -2.82 -9.43
CA VAL A 452 -23.28 -2.20 -10.63
C VAL A 452 -23.93 -0.84 -10.90
N ARG A 453 -25.26 -0.73 -10.84
CA ARG A 453 -25.99 0.54 -10.99
C ARG A 453 -25.57 1.58 -9.95
N ALA A 454 -25.32 1.16 -8.71
CA ALA A 454 -24.84 2.05 -7.66
C ALA A 454 -23.46 2.62 -7.99
N VAL A 455 -22.55 1.79 -8.53
CA VAL A 455 -21.23 2.25 -9.00
C VAL A 455 -21.35 3.17 -10.21
N GLU A 456 -22.20 2.84 -11.19
CA GLU A 456 -22.44 3.71 -12.35
C GLU A 456 -22.96 5.08 -11.91
N LYS A 457 -23.93 5.10 -10.99
CA LYS A 457 -24.46 6.35 -10.41
C LYS A 457 -23.38 7.13 -9.67
N ALA A 458 -22.52 6.46 -8.91
CA ALA A 458 -21.38 7.07 -8.23
C ALA A 458 -20.40 7.73 -9.22
N ILE A 459 -20.08 7.04 -10.32
CA ILE A 459 -19.21 7.55 -11.40
C ILE A 459 -19.85 8.75 -12.10
N VAL A 460 -21.15 8.69 -12.39
CA VAL A 460 -21.92 9.80 -12.98
C VAL A 460 -21.91 11.02 -12.06
N ASN A 461 -21.99 10.81 -10.74
CA ASN A 461 -21.89 11.86 -9.72
C ASN A 461 -20.45 12.38 -9.50
N GLY A 462 -19.45 11.87 -10.23
CA GLY A 462 -18.07 12.32 -10.16
C GLY A 462 -17.25 11.71 -9.01
N GLN A 463 -17.77 10.72 -8.28
CA GLN A 463 -17.03 10.06 -7.19
C GLN A 463 -15.80 9.32 -7.75
N GLN A 464 -14.64 9.56 -7.15
CA GLN A 464 -13.35 8.96 -7.56
C GLN A 464 -12.97 7.74 -6.72
N HIS A 465 -13.58 7.59 -5.55
CA HIS A 465 -13.32 6.55 -4.56
C HIS A 465 -14.68 5.92 -4.23
N ILE A 466 -14.83 4.63 -4.51
CA ILE A 466 -16.11 3.93 -4.46
C ILE A 466 -15.90 2.58 -3.76
N LEU A 467 -16.76 2.28 -2.77
CA LEU A 467 -16.72 1.04 -2.01
C LEU A 467 -18.01 0.23 -2.20
N LEU A 468 -17.87 -1.06 -2.48
CA LEU A 468 -18.94 -2.06 -2.49
C LEU A 468 -18.73 -3.04 -1.34
N ALA A 469 -19.73 -3.17 -0.47
CA ALA A 469 -19.74 -4.14 0.62
C ALA A 469 -20.66 -5.31 0.29
N MET A 470 -20.11 -6.49 0.00
CA MET A 470 -20.86 -7.67 -0.41
C MET A 470 -20.39 -8.92 0.33
N ALA A 471 -21.30 -9.62 1.01
CA ALA A 471 -20.95 -10.79 1.81
C ALA A 471 -20.22 -11.89 1.01
N THR A 472 -19.36 -12.66 1.69
CA THR A 472 -18.62 -13.76 1.08
C THR A 472 -19.58 -14.82 0.52
N GLY A 473 -19.32 -15.28 -0.72
CA GLY A 473 -20.17 -16.25 -1.41
C GLY A 473 -21.29 -15.64 -2.27
N THR A 474 -21.47 -14.32 -2.26
CA THR A 474 -22.52 -13.65 -3.06
C THR A 474 -22.10 -13.34 -4.50
N GLY A 475 -20.87 -13.68 -4.90
CA GLY A 475 -20.36 -13.51 -6.26
C GLY A 475 -19.69 -12.15 -6.53
N LYS A 476 -18.80 -11.69 -5.64
CA LYS A 476 -18.01 -10.45 -5.80
C LYS A 476 -17.23 -10.43 -7.12
N THR A 477 -16.51 -11.50 -7.44
CA THR A 477 -15.74 -11.63 -8.69
C THR A 477 -16.64 -11.52 -9.92
N ARG A 478 -17.81 -12.17 -9.92
CA ARG A 478 -18.79 -12.04 -11.02
C ARG A 478 -19.34 -10.62 -11.16
N THR A 479 -19.57 -9.94 -10.03
CA THR A 479 -20.00 -8.53 -10.00
C THR A 479 -18.89 -7.62 -10.55
N ALA A 480 -17.62 -7.89 -10.22
CA ALA A 480 -16.47 -7.17 -10.75
C ALA A 480 -16.30 -7.37 -12.26
N ILE A 481 -16.51 -8.59 -12.79
CA ILE A 481 -16.48 -8.86 -14.23
C ILE A 481 -17.55 -8.04 -14.96
N ALA A 482 -18.79 -8.09 -14.48
CA ALA A 482 -19.89 -7.33 -15.06
C ALA A 482 -19.67 -5.82 -14.99
N LEU A 483 -19.13 -5.33 -13.87
CA LEU A 483 -18.75 -3.94 -13.71
C LEU A 483 -17.70 -3.56 -14.77
N MET A 484 -16.58 -4.28 -14.85
CA MET A 484 -15.52 -4.01 -15.83
C MET A 484 -16.04 -4.06 -17.27
N PHE A 485 -16.92 -5.01 -17.60
CA PHE A 485 -17.58 -5.09 -18.90
C PHE A 485 -18.29 -3.78 -19.26
N ARG A 486 -19.16 -3.29 -18.36
CA ARG A 486 -19.94 -2.07 -18.59
C ARG A 486 -19.08 -0.81 -18.60
N LEU A 487 -18.06 -0.75 -17.74
CA LEU A 487 -17.09 0.35 -17.71
C LEU A 487 -16.29 0.48 -19.02
N ILE A 488 -15.93 -0.64 -19.65
CA ILE A 488 -15.19 -0.63 -20.93
C ILE A 488 -16.14 -0.42 -22.12
N GLN A 489 -17.32 -1.03 -22.12
CA GLN A 489 -18.31 -0.93 -23.20
C GLN A 489 -18.85 0.50 -23.36
N SER A 490 -19.03 1.21 -22.24
CA SER A 490 -19.38 2.65 -22.25
C SER A 490 -18.31 3.55 -22.88
N GLN A 491 -17.12 3.01 -23.15
CA GLN A 491 -15.90 3.75 -23.53
C GLN A 491 -15.46 4.82 -22.52
N ARG A 492 -16.12 4.87 -21.35
CA ARG A 492 -15.80 5.78 -20.25
C ARG A 492 -14.43 5.47 -19.65
N PHE A 493 -14.03 4.21 -19.66
CA PHE A 493 -12.73 3.74 -19.21
C PHE A 493 -12.09 2.91 -20.32
N LYS A 494 -10.86 3.26 -20.71
CA LYS A 494 -10.13 2.52 -21.75
C LYS A 494 -9.37 1.36 -21.15
N ARG A 495 -8.81 1.55 -19.94
CA ARG A 495 -7.91 0.61 -19.27
C ARG A 495 -8.27 0.44 -17.80
N VAL A 496 -8.56 -0.79 -17.40
CA VAL A 496 -8.89 -1.17 -16.02
C VAL A 496 -7.78 -2.03 -15.42
N LEU A 497 -7.28 -1.63 -14.25
CA LEU A 497 -6.39 -2.44 -13.43
C LEU A 497 -7.23 -3.26 -12.44
N PHE A 498 -7.20 -4.59 -12.55
CA PHE A 498 -7.79 -5.49 -11.56
C PHE A 498 -6.71 -5.88 -10.54
N LEU A 499 -6.76 -5.25 -9.37
CA LEU A 499 -5.75 -5.37 -8.32
C LEU A 499 -6.16 -6.43 -7.29
N VAL A 500 -5.26 -7.38 -7.06
CA VAL A 500 -5.44 -8.45 -6.07
C VAL A 500 -4.29 -8.46 -5.05
N ASP A 501 -4.56 -8.97 -3.85
CA ASP A 501 -3.54 -9.09 -2.79
C ASP A 501 -2.44 -10.11 -3.15
N ARG A 502 -2.84 -11.27 -3.71
CA ARG A 502 -1.94 -12.41 -3.94
C ARG A 502 -2.16 -13.07 -5.28
N ARG A 503 -1.13 -13.79 -5.73
CA ARG A 503 -1.10 -14.51 -7.01
C ARG A 503 -2.25 -15.51 -7.15
N SER A 504 -2.56 -16.29 -6.12
CA SER A 504 -3.63 -17.30 -6.17
C SER A 504 -5.02 -16.70 -6.41
N LEU A 505 -5.31 -15.54 -5.82
CA LEU A 505 -6.56 -14.80 -6.08
C LEU A 505 -6.61 -14.27 -7.51
N GLY A 506 -5.46 -13.79 -8.03
CA GLY A 506 -5.35 -13.36 -9.42
C GLY A 506 -5.59 -14.50 -10.41
N GLU A 507 -5.02 -15.68 -10.16
CA GLU A 507 -5.23 -16.88 -11.00
C GLU A 507 -6.69 -17.33 -10.98
N GLN A 508 -7.39 -17.22 -9.84
CA GLN A 508 -8.82 -17.51 -9.76
C GLN A 508 -9.70 -16.50 -10.48
N ALA A 509 -9.35 -15.20 -10.39
CA ALA A 509 -10.02 -14.17 -11.15
C ALA A 509 -9.86 -14.42 -12.65
N LEU A 510 -8.64 -14.72 -13.11
CA LEU A 510 -8.36 -15.07 -14.50
C LEU A 510 -9.15 -16.30 -14.97
N GLY A 511 -9.20 -17.38 -14.18
CA GLY A 511 -10.04 -18.54 -14.50
C GLY A 511 -11.53 -18.18 -14.60
N SER A 512 -12.02 -17.33 -13.69
CA SER A 512 -13.41 -16.84 -13.75
C SER A 512 -13.68 -15.98 -14.99
N PHE A 513 -12.66 -15.26 -15.49
CA PHE A 513 -12.74 -14.47 -16.73
C PHE A 513 -12.81 -15.38 -17.97
N GLU A 514 -12.17 -16.54 -17.95
CA GLU A 514 -12.27 -17.53 -19.03
C GLU A 514 -13.63 -18.24 -19.04
N ASP A 515 -14.15 -18.59 -17.86
CA ASP A 515 -15.41 -19.33 -17.72
C ASP A 515 -16.66 -18.48 -18.00
N THR A 516 -16.59 -17.16 -17.76
CA THR A 516 -17.74 -16.26 -17.92
C THR A 516 -17.98 -15.97 -19.40
N ARG A 517 -19.13 -16.42 -19.91
CA ARG A 517 -19.60 -16.12 -21.27
C ARG A 517 -20.60 -14.97 -21.28
N ILE A 518 -20.42 -14.04 -22.20
CA ILE A 518 -21.34 -12.92 -22.45
C ILE A 518 -21.69 -12.98 -23.94
N ASN A 519 -22.98 -13.14 -24.26
CA ASN A 519 -23.48 -13.29 -25.65
C ASN A 519 -22.83 -14.42 -26.48
N GLY A 520 -22.31 -15.47 -25.83
CA GLY A 520 -21.72 -16.65 -26.47
C GLY A 520 -20.18 -16.67 -26.47
N ASP A 521 -19.55 -15.51 -26.40
CA ASP A 521 -18.09 -15.33 -26.34
C ASP A 521 -17.59 -15.31 -24.89
N THR A 522 -16.32 -15.68 -24.67
CA THR A 522 -15.72 -15.61 -23.33
C THR A 522 -15.28 -14.19 -23.01
N PHE A 523 -15.33 -13.78 -21.74
CA PHE A 523 -14.91 -12.43 -21.36
C PHE A 523 -13.45 -12.13 -21.75
N ASN A 524 -12.59 -13.15 -21.71
CA ASN A 524 -11.20 -13.07 -22.18
C ASN A 524 -11.05 -12.94 -23.72
N SER A 525 -12.03 -13.39 -24.52
CA SER A 525 -12.02 -13.14 -25.98
C SER A 525 -12.60 -11.78 -26.35
N ILE A 526 -13.51 -11.24 -25.51
CA ILE A 526 -14.15 -9.94 -25.72
C ILE A 526 -13.16 -8.79 -25.46
N PHE A 527 -12.31 -8.92 -24.44
CA PHE A 527 -11.31 -7.93 -24.07
C PHE A 527 -9.92 -8.54 -24.04
N ASP A 528 -8.90 -7.85 -24.55
CA ASP A 528 -7.50 -8.25 -24.38
C ASP A 528 -7.12 -8.12 -22.88
N ILE A 529 -7.01 -9.26 -22.18
CA ILE A 529 -6.66 -9.36 -20.75
C ILE A 529 -5.21 -9.84 -20.62
N LYS A 530 -4.37 -9.07 -19.93
CA LYS A 530 -2.99 -9.46 -19.60
C LYS A 530 -2.87 -10.00 -18.18
N GLY A 531 -2.01 -11.00 -18.03
CA GLY A 531 -1.85 -11.77 -16.80
C GLY A 531 -0.79 -11.20 -15.85
N LEU A 532 -0.55 -11.92 -14.75
CA LEU A 532 0.31 -11.48 -13.64
C LEU A 532 1.81 -11.30 -14.00
N THR A 533 2.27 -11.89 -15.10
CA THR A 533 3.68 -11.95 -15.50
C THR A 533 4.13 -10.81 -16.40
N ASP A 534 3.22 -10.08 -17.03
CA ASP A 534 3.56 -9.11 -18.07
C ASP A 534 4.11 -7.82 -17.46
N LYS A 535 5.31 -7.39 -17.87
CA LYS A 535 6.01 -6.22 -17.29
C LYS A 535 5.29 -4.91 -17.57
N PHE A 536 4.88 -4.71 -18.82
CA PHE A 536 4.13 -3.55 -19.29
C PHE A 536 3.01 -4.04 -20.21
N PRO A 537 1.73 -3.79 -19.90
CA PRO A 537 0.65 -4.12 -20.83
C PRO A 537 0.77 -3.24 -22.08
N GLU A 538 0.48 -3.81 -23.25
CA GLU A 538 0.44 -3.10 -24.52
C GLU A 538 -0.71 -2.08 -24.54
N ASP A 539 -0.70 -1.13 -25.47
CA ASP A 539 -1.76 -0.11 -25.56
C ASP A 539 -3.13 -0.66 -25.96
N SER A 540 -3.18 -1.87 -26.56
CA SER A 540 -4.42 -2.60 -26.87
C SER A 540 -5.10 -3.19 -25.64
N THR A 541 -4.36 -3.43 -24.55
CA THR A 541 -4.84 -4.16 -23.38
C THR A 541 -5.88 -3.35 -22.62
N LYS A 542 -7.07 -3.93 -22.45
CA LYS A 542 -8.21 -3.28 -21.77
C LYS A 542 -8.24 -3.59 -20.28
N ILE A 543 -7.82 -4.79 -19.90
CA ILE A 543 -7.82 -5.26 -18.50
C ILE A 543 -6.45 -5.82 -18.16
N HIS A 544 -5.87 -5.37 -17.05
CA HIS A 544 -4.61 -5.90 -16.54
C HIS A 544 -4.80 -6.42 -15.11
N VAL A 545 -4.48 -7.68 -14.88
CA VAL A 545 -4.53 -8.30 -13.55
C VAL A 545 -3.14 -8.24 -12.91
N ALA A 546 -3.01 -7.60 -11.75
CA ALA A 546 -1.72 -7.46 -11.06
C ALA A 546 -1.84 -7.63 -9.54
N THR A 547 -0.72 -8.00 -8.90
CA THR A 547 -0.61 -7.93 -7.44
C THR A 547 -0.03 -6.59 -7.00
N VAL A 548 -0.32 -6.21 -5.76
CA VAL A 548 0.25 -4.99 -5.16
C VAL A 548 1.77 -5.02 -5.18
N GLN A 549 2.37 -6.16 -4.81
CA GLN A 549 3.83 -6.31 -4.76
C GLN A 549 4.47 -6.18 -6.14
N SER A 550 3.84 -6.71 -7.20
CA SER A 550 4.37 -6.59 -8.54
C SER A 550 4.36 -5.14 -9.03
N LEU A 551 3.31 -4.38 -8.71
CA LEU A 551 3.22 -2.96 -9.05
C LEU A 551 4.22 -2.10 -8.27
N VAL A 552 4.46 -2.38 -6.99
CA VAL A 552 5.48 -1.68 -6.18
C VAL A 552 6.85 -1.78 -6.84
N LYS A 553 7.27 -3.00 -7.19
CA LYS A 553 8.56 -3.22 -7.85
C LYS A 553 8.65 -2.51 -9.20
N ARG A 554 7.57 -2.48 -9.97
CA ARG A 554 7.52 -1.89 -11.32
C ARG A 554 7.38 -0.37 -11.33
N THR A 555 6.74 0.21 -10.32
CA THR A 555 6.38 1.64 -10.30
C THR A 555 7.30 2.44 -9.41
N LEU A 556 7.66 1.91 -8.23
CA LEU A 556 8.38 2.66 -7.20
C LEU A 556 9.88 2.32 -7.13
N GLN A 557 10.30 1.19 -7.71
CA GLN A 557 11.68 0.68 -7.64
C GLN A 557 12.33 0.53 -9.03
N SER A 558 11.71 1.05 -10.08
CA SER A 558 12.21 0.96 -11.46
C SER A 558 12.66 2.32 -11.98
N ASP A 559 13.71 2.33 -12.82
CA ASP A 559 14.22 3.55 -13.48
C ASP A 559 13.24 4.13 -14.50
N GLU A 560 12.31 3.32 -15.02
CA GLU A 560 11.18 3.72 -15.87
C GLU A 560 9.86 3.52 -15.11
N PRO A 561 9.44 4.50 -14.28
CA PRO A 561 8.19 4.39 -13.55
C PRO A 561 6.98 4.39 -14.49
N MET A 562 5.95 3.66 -14.09
CA MET A 562 4.73 3.54 -14.87
C MET A 562 3.99 4.89 -14.95
N PRO A 563 3.46 5.32 -16.10
CA PRO A 563 2.78 6.61 -16.24
C PRO A 563 1.54 6.73 -15.35
N VAL A 564 1.24 7.94 -14.88
CA VAL A 564 0.07 8.20 -14.01
C VAL A 564 -1.26 7.95 -14.72
N GLY A 565 -1.35 8.20 -16.03
CA GLY A 565 -2.54 7.95 -16.85
C GLY A 565 -2.60 6.55 -17.46
N ARG A 566 -1.75 5.60 -17.02
CA ARG A 566 -1.72 4.23 -17.57
C ARG A 566 -3.03 3.48 -17.37
N TYR A 567 -3.73 3.71 -16.25
CA TYR A 567 -5.04 3.16 -15.97
C TYR A 567 -6.04 4.28 -15.71
N ASP A 568 -7.25 4.12 -16.20
CA ASP A 568 -8.34 5.08 -15.98
C ASP A 568 -9.24 4.62 -14.81
N CYS A 569 -9.20 3.32 -14.50
CA CYS A 569 -9.94 2.70 -13.40
C CYS A 569 -9.08 1.64 -12.71
N ILE A 570 -9.17 1.56 -11.38
CA ILE A 570 -8.63 0.47 -10.57
C ILE A 570 -9.80 -0.21 -9.88
N VAL A 571 -9.93 -1.52 -10.08
CA VAL A 571 -10.88 -2.38 -9.37
C VAL A 571 -10.08 -3.25 -8.40
N VAL A 572 -10.35 -3.15 -7.12
CA VAL A 572 -9.69 -3.92 -6.07
C VAL A 572 -10.66 -4.97 -5.52
N ASP A 573 -10.24 -6.24 -5.50
CA ASP A 573 -10.94 -7.31 -4.78
C ASP A 573 -10.31 -7.57 -3.41
N GLU A 574 -11.14 -7.93 -2.43
CA GLU A 574 -10.75 -8.14 -1.02
C GLU A 574 -9.99 -6.96 -0.40
N ALA A 575 -10.53 -5.75 -0.60
CA ALA A 575 -9.92 -4.47 -0.22
C ALA A 575 -9.79 -4.20 1.30
N HIS A 576 -9.76 -5.23 2.15
CA HIS A 576 -9.58 -5.14 3.61
C HIS A 576 -8.24 -5.72 4.11
N ARG A 577 -7.46 -6.44 3.27
CA ARG A 577 -6.20 -7.11 3.69
C ARG A 577 -4.90 -6.31 3.43
N GLY A 578 -4.94 -5.23 2.64
CA GLY A 578 -3.74 -4.47 2.24
C GLY A 578 -3.10 -3.56 3.31
N TYR A 579 -3.58 -3.58 4.57
CA TYR A 579 -3.35 -2.50 5.54
C TYR A 579 -2.72 -3.03 6.82
N ILE A 580 -1.40 -3.17 6.81
CA ILE A 580 -0.67 -3.10 8.06
C ILE A 580 -0.64 -1.61 8.43
N LEU A 581 -1.25 -1.29 9.58
CA LEU A 581 -1.52 0.04 10.17
C LEU A 581 -0.60 1.19 9.70
N ASP A 582 -1.23 2.24 9.15
CA ASP A 582 -0.74 3.61 9.25
C ASP A 582 -0.67 3.94 10.75
N LYS A 583 0.49 3.87 11.43
CA LYS A 583 0.59 4.48 12.78
C LYS A 583 0.82 5.98 12.62
N GLU A 584 0.27 6.80 13.49
CA GLU A 584 0.60 8.22 13.52
C GLU A 584 2.03 8.40 14.08
N GLN A 585 2.84 9.23 13.43
CA GLN A 585 4.20 9.56 13.91
C GLN A 585 4.13 10.60 15.04
N THR A 586 4.95 10.45 16.08
CA THR A 586 5.26 11.57 16.99
C THR A 586 6.23 12.55 16.31
N GLU A 587 6.23 13.83 16.72
CA GLU A 587 7.04 14.90 16.11
C GLU A 587 8.56 14.61 16.10
N GLY A 588 9.06 13.79 17.03
CA GLY A 588 10.45 13.34 17.05
C GLY A 588 10.80 12.28 16.00
N GLU A 589 9.86 11.40 15.66
CA GLU A 589 10.10 10.34 14.65
C GLU A 589 10.15 10.89 13.22
N LEU A 590 9.61 12.10 13.00
CA LEU A 590 9.65 12.87 11.75
C LEU A 590 11.06 13.36 11.37
N GLN A 591 11.98 13.46 12.34
CA GLN A 591 13.32 14.02 12.12
C GLN A 591 14.40 12.96 11.83
N PHE A 592 14.24 11.71 12.28
CA PHE A 592 15.33 10.70 12.27
C PHE A 592 15.09 9.47 11.39
N ARG A 593 13.90 9.29 10.79
CA ARG A 593 13.59 8.10 9.98
C ARG A 593 13.13 8.45 8.57
N SER A 594 13.58 7.67 7.58
CA SER A 594 13.11 7.75 6.19
C SER A 594 11.62 7.39 6.12
N GLN A 595 10.80 8.33 5.67
CA GLN A 595 9.34 8.13 5.54
C GLN A 595 8.95 7.14 4.41
N LEU A 596 9.91 6.68 3.60
CA LEU A 596 9.71 5.68 2.55
C LEU A 596 9.39 4.28 3.10
N ASP A 597 9.78 4.00 4.35
CA ASP A 597 9.60 2.70 5.00
C ASP A 597 8.20 2.53 5.62
N TYR A 598 7.32 3.53 5.49
CA TYR A 598 6.16 3.67 6.37
C TYR A 598 4.78 3.79 5.71
N VAL A 599 4.68 4.39 4.52
CA VAL A 599 3.40 4.38 3.79
C VAL A 599 3.20 2.98 3.21
N SER A 600 2.09 2.32 3.55
CA SER A 600 1.78 0.99 3.01
C SER A 600 1.96 1.00 1.49
N ALA A 601 2.76 0.05 0.99
CA ALA A 601 3.09 -0.02 -0.43
C ALA A 601 1.81 -0.09 -1.31
N TYR A 602 0.73 -0.60 -0.72
CA TYR A 602 -0.64 -0.57 -1.24
C TYR A 602 -1.16 0.84 -1.54
N ARG A 603 -1.18 1.75 -0.56
CA ARG A 603 -1.69 3.11 -0.73
C ARG A 603 -0.87 3.90 -1.73
N ARG A 604 0.46 3.71 -1.74
CA ARG A 604 1.35 4.35 -2.73
C ARG A 604 0.98 3.98 -4.16
N ILE A 605 0.63 2.71 -4.41
CA ILE A 605 0.22 2.24 -5.74
C ILE A 605 -1.16 2.78 -6.12
N LEU A 606 -2.11 2.83 -5.19
CA LEU A 606 -3.43 3.42 -5.47
C LEU A 606 -3.31 4.92 -5.80
N ASP A 607 -2.52 5.66 -5.02
CA ASP A 607 -2.35 7.10 -5.20
C ASP A 607 -1.48 7.47 -6.41
N HIS A 608 -0.72 6.50 -6.95
CA HIS A 608 0.13 6.72 -8.13
C HIS A 608 -0.67 7.03 -9.39
N PHE A 609 -1.76 6.29 -9.62
CA PHE A 609 -2.54 6.40 -10.86
C PHE A 609 -3.64 7.43 -10.77
N ASP A 610 -3.78 8.20 -11.85
CA ASP A 610 -4.87 9.12 -12.06
C ASP A 610 -6.16 8.40 -12.51
N ALA A 611 -6.65 7.53 -11.63
CA ALA A 611 -7.74 6.59 -11.91
C ALA A 611 -8.87 6.68 -10.88
N VAL A 612 -10.09 6.36 -11.33
CA VAL A 612 -11.24 6.05 -10.46
C VAL A 612 -10.97 4.73 -9.74
N LYS A 613 -11.20 4.69 -8.43
CA LYS A 613 -10.84 3.56 -7.56
C LYS A 613 -12.12 2.93 -7.03
N ILE A 614 -12.33 1.66 -7.37
CA ILE A 614 -13.51 0.89 -6.98
C ILE A 614 -13.04 -0.31 -6.17
N ALA A 615 -13.49 -0.43 -4.94
CA ALA A 615 -13.15 -1.54 -4.05
C ALA A 615 -14.35 -2.43 -3.80
N LEU A 616 -14.12 -3.75 -3.79
CA LEU A 616 -15.07 -4.75 -3.32
C LEU A 616 -14.52 -5.39 -2.04
N THR A 617 -15.35 -5.48 -1.02
CA THR A 617 -15.00 -6.17 0.23
C THR A 617 -16.21 -6.88 0.82
N ALA A 618 -15.98 -7.96 1.57
CA ALA A 618 -17.02 -8.53 2.42
C ALA A 618 -17.19 -7.77 3.73
N THR A 619 -16.09 -7.21 4.24
CA THR A 619 -16.00 -6.58 5.55
C THR A 619 -15.40 -5.18 5.40
N PRO A 620 -16.24 -4.12 5.36
CA PRO A 620 -15.73 -2.76 5.32
C PRO A 620 -15.19 -2.39 6.70
N ALA A 621 -13.88 -2.49 6.87
CA ALA A 621 -13.18 -2.04 8.06
C ALA A 621 -12.87 -0.53 7.98
N LEU A 622 -12.57 0.10 9.12
CA LEU A 622 -12.37 1.55 9.23
C LEU A 622 -11.34 2.08 8.21
N HIS A 623 -10.20 1.40 8.11
CA HIS A 623 -9.14 1.73 7.13
C HIS A 623 -9.57 1.60 5.65
N THR A 624 -10.50 0.70 5.33
CA THR A 624 -11.03 0.58 3.97
C THR A 624 -11.95 1.75 3.66
N VAL A 625 -12.76 2.18 4.64
CA VAL A 625 -13.64 3.34 4.54
C VAL A 625 -12.83 4.64 4.43
N ASP A 626 -11.70 4.75 5.12
CA ASP A 626 -10.83 5.93 5.02
C ASP A 626 -10.26 6.17 3.62
N ILE A 627 -10.09 5.11 2.82
CA ILE A 627 -9.52 5.19 1.47
C ILE A 627 -10.59 5.26 0.39
N PHE A 628 -11.67 4.50 0.54
CA PHE A 628 -12.70 4.36 -0.50
C PHE A 628 -14.01 5.08 -0.20
N GLY A 629 -14.15 5.65 1.01
CA GLY A 629 -15.39 6.23 1.51
C GLY A 629 -16.39 5.18 1.99
N GLU A 630 -17.57 5.65 2.39
CA GLU A 630 -18.68 4.78 2.79
C GLU A 630 -19.16 3.90 1.62
N PRO A 631 -19.60 2.65 1.87
CA PRO A 631 -20.11 1.79 0.81
C PRO A 631 -21.30 2.40 0.07
N VAL A 632 -21.20 2.53 -1.26
CA VAL A 632 -22.30 3.03 -2.11
C VAL A 632 -23.41 1.99 -2.27
N TYR A 633 -23.09 0.73 -2.00
CA TYR A 633 -24.03 -0.37 -1.95
C TYR A 633 -23.56 -1.42 -0.94
N ARG A 634 -24.53 -2.00 -0.22
CA ARG A 634 -24.29 -2.99 0.83
C ARG A 634 -25.24 -4.17 0.65
N TYR A 635 -24.68 -5.35 0.44
CA TYR A 635 -25.39 -6.62 0.40
C TYR A 635 -24.85 -7.56 1.48
N THR A 636 -25.60 -7.67 2.56
CA THR A 636 -25.13 -8.34 3.77
C THR A 636 -25.30 -9.85 3.70
N TYR A 637 -24.64 -10.57 4.61
CA TYR A 637 -24.80 -12.02 4.74
C TYR A 637 -26.25 -12.38 5.03
N ARG A 638 -26.90 -11.60 5.93
CA ARG A 638 -28.30 -11.80 6.33
C ARG A 638 -29.24 -11.64 5.16
N THR A 639 -29.12 -10.54 4.41
CA THR A 639 -29.93 -10.32 3.19
C THR A 639 -29.76 -11.48 2.22
N ALA A 640 -28.54 -12.00 2.06
CA ALA A 640 -28.27 -13.12 1.17
C ALA A 640 -28.85 -14.46 1.64
N VAL A 641 -28.96 -14.68 2.95
CA VAL A 641 -29.65 -15.85 3.52
C VAL A 641 -31.16 -15.75 3.29
N ILE A 642 -31.76 -14.59 3.58
CA ILE A 642 -33.20 -14.33 3.39
C ILE A 642 -33.60 -14.53 1.93
N ASP A 643 -32.77 -14.05 1.01
CA ASP A 643 -33.01 -14.19 -0.42
C ASP A 643 -32.79 -15.61 -0.96
N GLY A 644 -32.36 -16.55 -0.10
CA GLY A 644 -32.08 -17.92 -0.48
C GLY A 644 -30.86 -18.06 -1.39
N TYR A 645 -29.89 -17.14 -1.29
CA TYR A 645 -28.62 -17.20 -2.04
C TYR A 645 -27.44 -17.71 -1.22
N LEU A 646 -27.52 -17.62 0.10
CA LEU A 646 -26.65 -18.26 1.07
C LEU A 646 -27.50 -19.08 2.05
N ILE A 647 -26.85 -19.96 2.78
CA ILE A 647 -27.46 -20.72 3.88
C ILE A 647 -26.96 -20.19 5.20
N ASP A 648 -27.77 -20.37 6.24
CA ASP A 648 -27.38 -20.00 7.59
C ASP A 648 -26.65 -21.12 8.34
N GLN A 649 -26.03 -20.74 9.46
CA GLN A 649 -25.43 -21.68 10.41
C GLN A 649 -26.47 -22.19 11.42
N ASP A 650 -26.30 -23.41 11.89
CA ASP A 650 -26.92 -23.87 13.14
C ASP A 650 -26.21 -23.20 14.34
N PRO A 651 -26.84 -23.17 15.54
CA PRO A 651 -26.16 -22.83 16.79
C PRO A 651 -24.79 -23.50 16.89
N PRO A 652 -23.72 -22.73 17.16
CA PRO A 652 -22.39 -23.30 17.30
C PRO A 652 -22.38 -24.36 18.41
N ILE A 653 -21.75 -25.50 18.14
CA ILE A 653 -21.58 -26.58 19.11
C ILE A 653 -20.25 -26.36 19.80
N GLN A 654 -20.30 -25.99 21.08
CA GLN A 654 -19.12 -25.84 21.91
C GLN A 654 -18.75 -27.20 22.52
N ILE A 655 -17.50 -27.63 22.28
CA ILE A 655 -16.92 -28.84 22.87
C ILE A 655 -15.90 -28.40 23.91
N VAL A 656 -16.20 -28.65 25.19
CA VAL A 656 -15.36 -28.26 26.32
C VAL A 656 -14.73 -29.48 26.93
N THR A 657 -13.40 -29.53 26.95
CA THR A 657 -12.63 -30.55 27.67
C THR A 657 -12.24 -30.04 29.06
N ARG A 658 -11.87 -30.95 29.97
CA ARG A 658 -11.45 -30.61 31.33
C ARG A 658 -10.29 -29.64 31.32
N ASN A 659 -9.23 -29.97 30.58
CA ASN A 659 -8.04 -29.12 30.53
C ASN A 659 -8.34 -27.78 29.84
N ALA A 660 -9.27 -27.76 28.89
CA ALA A 660 -9.68 -26.50 28.27
C ALA A 660 -10.50 -25.59 29.21
N GLN A 661 -11.31 -26.18 30.09
CA GLN A 661 -12.13 -25.46 31.07
C GLN A 661 -11.30 -24.95 32.25
N ASP A 662 -10.50 -25.82 32.85
CA ASP A 662 -9.77 -25.54 34.09
C ASP A 662 -8.43 -24.81 33.82
N GLY A 663 -7.97 -24.87 32.57
CA GLY A 663 -6.60 -24.51 32.21
C GLY A 663 -5.59 -25.55 32.70
N VAL A 664 -4.33 -25.36 32.36
CA VAL A 664 -3.23 -26.18 32.86
C VAL A 664 -2.25 -25.29 33.60
N TYR A 665 -2.04 -25.58 34.88
CA TYR A 665 -1.08 -24.87 35.72
C TYR A 665 0.12 -25.75 35.96
N LEU A 666 1.31 -25.22 35.66
CA LEU A 666 2.58 -25.87 35.94
C LEU A 666 3.37 -25.01 36.93
N SER A 667 3.94 -25.64 37.94
CA SER A 667 4.60 -24.92 39.04
C SER A 667 6.06 -24.62 38.75
N GLU A 668 6.60 -23.56 39.33
CA GLU A 668 8.03 -23.26 39.33
C GLU A 668 8.83 -24.48 39.84
N GLY A 669 9.90 -24.84 39.12
CA GLY A 669 10.75 -25.98 39.47
C GLY A 669 10.27 -27.35 38.99
N GLU A 670 9.10 -27.45 38.36
CA GLU A 670 8.57 -28.70 37.79
C GLU A 670 9.40 -29.13 36.56
N GLN A 671 9.67 -30.44 36.43
CA GLN A 671 10.35 -31.01 35.26
C GLN A 671 9.33 -31.22 34.13
N VAL A 672 9.56 -30.60 32.98
CA VAL A 672 8.69 -30.68 31.82
C VAL A 672 9.49 -31.08 30.59
N GLU A 673 8.83 -31.69 29.62
CA GLU A 673 9.46 -32.00 28.34
C GLU A 673 9.13 -30.89 27.33
N ARG A 674 10.11 -30.43 26.57
CA ARG A 674 9.92 -29.47 25.48
C ARG A 674 10.23 -30.13 24.15
N LEU A 675 9.38 -29.87 23.16
CA LEU A 675 9.58 -30.37 21.81
C LEU A 675 10.52 -29.44 21.03
N ASN A 676 11.73 -29.89 20.75
CA ASN A 676 12.68 -29.10 19.97
C ASN A 676 12.26 -29.01 18.47
N PRO A 677 12.85 -28.11 17.67
CA PRO A 677 12.56 -27.99 16.24
C PRO A 677 12.85 -29.26 15.41
N GLN A 678 13.66 -30.17 15.93
CA GLN A 678 14.01 -31.46 15.34
C GLN A 678 13.00 -32.58 15.69
N GLY A 679 12.03 -32.30 16.56
CA GLY A 679 11.01 -33.24 17.01
C GLY A 679 11.43 -34.15 18.18
N GLU A 680 12.53 -33.85 18.86
CA GLU A 680 13.00 -34.57 20.04
C GLU A 680 12.51 -33.89 21.32
N LEU A 681 12.19 -34.70 22.33
CA LEU A 681 11.82 -34.22 23.66
C LEU A 681 13.07 -33.92 24.47
N ILE A 682 13.16 -32.70 24.98
CA ILE A 682 14.24 -32.23 25.84
C ILE A 682 13.65 -31.94 27.21
N ASN A 683 14.25 -32.51 28.25
CA ASN A 683 13.90 -32.17 29.63
C ASN A 683 14.28 -30.72 29.93
N ASP A 684 13.32 -29.97 30.44
CA ASP A 684 13.47 -28.61 30.94
C ASP A 684 12.86 -28.53 32.35
N THR A 685 13.18 -27.49 33.09
CA THR A 685 12.61 -27.22 34.41
C THR A 685 11.87 -25.89 34.37
N LEU A 686 10.74 -25.68 35.03
CA LEU A 686 10.04 -24.39 34.94
C LEU A 686 10.65 -23.30 35.83
N ALA A 687 10.55 -22.04 35.39
CA ALA A 687 11.27 -20.88 35.94
C ALA A 687 10.47 -20.12 36.97
N ASP A 688 9.17 -20.23 36.75
CA ASP A 688 8.09 -19.46 37.25
C ASP A 688 6.86 -20.34 37.08
N ASP A 689 5.86 -20.06 37.90
CA ASP A 689 4.54 -20.63 37.74
C ASP A 689 3.94 -20.19 36.40
N GLN A 690 3.49 -21.14 35.58
CA GLN A 690 2.90 -20.88 34.26
C GLN A 690 1.49 -21.46 34.20
N GLY A 691 0.51 -20.57 34.06
CA GLY A 691 -0.88 -20.93 33.73
C GLY A 691 -1.09 -20.86 32.22
N PHE A 692 -1.62 -21.94 31.65
CA PHE A 692 -1.95 -22.06 30.23
C PHE A 692 -3.46 -22.17 30.05
N GLU A 693 -4.00 -21.35 29.16
CA GLU A 693 -5.39 -21.45 28.71
C GLU A 693 -5.46 -22.17 27.36
N VAL A 694 -6.68 -22.47 26.91
CA VAL A 694 -6.94 -23.08 25.59
C VAL A 694 -6.30 -22.33 24.42
N ALA A 695 -6.07 -21.02 24.58
CA ALA A 695 -5.41 -20.18 23.60
C ALA A 695 -3.95 -20.58 23.34
N ASP A 696 -3.29 -21.15 24.35
CA ASP A 696 -1.89 -21.55 24.35
C ASP A 696 -1.72 -23.01 23.90
N PHE A 697 -2.81 -23.76 23.88
CA PHE A 697 -2.82 -25.16 23.47
C PHE A 697 -2.42 -25.28 22.00
N ASN A 698 -1.61 -26.29 21.70
CA ASN A 698 -1.00 -26.56 20.40
C ASN A 698 -0.20 -25.38 19.83
N ARG A 699 0.21 -24.44 20.68
CA ARG A 699 1.11 -23.32 20.38
C ARG A 699 2.30 -23.29 21.32
N GLY A 700 2.06 -23.02 22.60
CA GLY A 700 3.06 -23.04 23.68
C GLY A 700 2.95 -24.29 24.54
N LEU A 701 1.80 -24.97 24.52
CA LEU A 701 1.54 -26.19 25.27
C LEU A 701 0.90 -27.24 24.36
N VAL A 702 1.56 -28.36 24.11
CA VAL A 702 1.00 -29.48 23.32
C VAL A 702 0.50 -30.54 24.28
N ILE A 703 -0.82 -30.72 24.30
CA ILE A 703 -1.52 -31.76 25.07
C ILE A 703 -2.18 -32.71 24.05
N PRO A 704 -1.57 -33.84 23.69
CA PRO A 704 -2.15 -34.77 22.72
C PRO A 704 -3.55 -35.27 23.14
N ALA A 705 -3.77 -35.46 24.44
CA ALA A 705 -5.06 -35.91 24.98
C ALA A 705 -6.20 -34.93 24.68
N PHE A 706 -5.95 -33.61 24.67
CA PHE A 706 -6.94 -32.60 24.27
C PHE A 706 -7.42 -32.84 22.84
N ASN A 707 -6.48 -32.97 21.89
CA ASN A 707 -6.81 -33.23 20.48
C ASN A 707 -7.55 -34.57 20.34
N ARG A 708 -7.12 -35.60 21.07
CA ARG A 708 -7.76 -36.93 21.08
C ARG A 708 -9.20 -36.89 21.60
N ALA A 709 -9.44 -36.19 22.71
CA ALA A 709 -10.76 -36.04 23.30
C ALA A 709 -11.72 -35.32 22.33
N VAL A 710 -11.28 -34.19 21.77
CA VAL A 710 -12.06 -33.43 20.79
C VAL A 710 -12.30 -34.23 19.50
N CYS A 711 -11.26 -34.86 18.93
CA CYS A 711 -11.39 -35.68 17.72
C CYS A 711 -12.32 -36.88 17.94
N GLY A 712 -12.28 -37.48 19.13
CA GLY A 712 -13.21 -38.54 19.54
C GLY A 712 -14.66 -38.06 19.52
N GLU A 713 -14.93 -36.88 20.09
CA GLU A 713 -16.27 -36.29 20.12
C GLU A 713 -16.78 -35.94 18.72
N LEU A 714 -15.93 -35.37 17.87
CA LEU A 714 -16.26 -35.02 16.49
C LEU A 714 -16.75 -36.22 15.67
N THR A 715 -16.34 -37.45 16.00
CA THR A 715 -16.82 -38.66 15.31
C THR A 715 -18.32 -38.93 15.49
N LYS A 716 -18.97 -38.34 16.49
CA LYS A 716 -20.42 -38.46 16.71
C LYS A 716 -21.22 -37.63 15.71
N TYR A 717 -20.64 -36.53 15.21
CA TYR A 717 -21.33 -35.54 14.39
C TYR A 717 -20.93 -35.57 12.92
N LEU A 718 -19.67 -35.93 12.62
CA LEU A 718 -19.14 -35.92 11.25
C LEU A 718 -19.20 -37.32 10.63
N ASP A 719 -19.41 -37.35 9.31
CA ASP A 719 -19.37 -38.58 8.51
C ASP A 719 -18.31 -38.48 7.39
N PRO A 720 -17.19 -39.23 7.49
CA PRO A 720 -16.13 -39.22 6.49
C PRO A 720 -16.43 -40.13 5.27
N THR A 721 -17.59 -40.79 5.23
CA THR A 721 -17.95 -41.72 4.14
C THR A 721 -18.92 -41.09 3.12
N GLY A 722 -19.72 -40.11 3.55
CA GLY A 722 -20.70 -39.40 2.73
C GLY A 722 -20.11 -38.41 1.71
N GLN A 723 -20.96 -37.48 1.23
CA GLN A 723 -20.57 -36.43 0.29
C GLN A 723 -20.32 -35.06 0.94
N GLN A 724 -20.74 -34.89 2.19
CA GLN A 724 -20.53 -33.65 2.93
C GLN A 724 -19.04 -33.49 3.26
N LYS A 725 -18.58 -32.23 3.21
CA LYS A 725 -17.20 -31.87 3.49
C LYS A 725 -17.06 -31.13 4.81
N THR A 726 -15.91 -31.31 5.45
CA THR A 726 -15.54 -30.66 6.71
C THR A 726 -14.21 -29.94 6.56
N LEU A 727 -14.14 -28.72 7.10
CA LEU A 727 -12.92 -27.91 7.14
C LEU A 727 -12.51 -27.68 8.59
N VAL A 728 -11.29 -28.09 8.95
CA VAL A 728 -10.73 -27.98 10.31
C VAL A 728 -9.60 -26.95 10.32
N PHE A 729 -9.71 -25.94 11.18
CA PHE A 729 -8.73 -24.87 11.32
C PHE A 729 -7.83 -25.09 12.54
N CYS A 730 -6.55 -25.38 12.31
CA CYS A 730 -5.52 -25.62 13.31
C CYS A 730 -4.58 -24.41 13.47
N VAL A 731 -3.82 -24.42 14.57
CA VAL A 731 -2.90 -23.32 14.95
C VAL A 731 -1.61 -23.33 14.12
N THR A 732 -0.99 -24.50 13.94
CA THR A 732 0.30 -24.68 13.27
C THR A 732 0.29 -25.89 12.34
N ASN A 733 1.29 -26.00 11.45
CA ASN A 733 1.45 -27.18 10.58
C ASN A 733 1.60 -28.48 11.42
N ALA A 734 2.36 -28.45 12.51
CA ALA A 734 2.55 -29.60 13.39
C ALA A 734 1.24 -30.01 14.10
N HIS A 735 0.47 -29.02 14.56
CA HIS A 735 -0.86 -29.28 15.10
C HIS A 735 -1.79 -29.93 14.05
N ALA A 736 -1.77 -29.44 12.82
CA ALA A 736 -2.56 -30.03 11.74
C ALA A 736 -2.18 -31.51 11.47
N ASP A 737 -0.89 -31.86 11.57
CA ASP A 737 -0.44 -33.25 11.44
C ASP A 737 -0.98 -34.14 12.57
N MET A 738 -0.87 -33.69 13.82
CA MET A 738 -1.42 -34.41 14.97
C MET A 738 -2.93 -34.63 14.84
N VAL A 739 -3.69 -33.60 14.44
CA VAL A 739 -5.14 -33.69 14.28
C VAL A 739 -5.54 -34.64 13.15
N VAL A 740 -4.80 -34.67 12.03
CA VAL A 740 -5.06 -35.65 10.96
C VAL A 740 -4.89 -37.08 11.48
N ASP A 741 -3.84 -37.34 12.25
CA ASP A 741 -3.59 -38.67 12.81
C ASP A 741 -4.64 -39.08 13.85
N GLU A 742 -4.97 -38.18 14.78
CA GLU A 742 -5.99 -38.42 15.81
C GLU A 742 -7.39 -38.61 15.21
N LEU A 743 -7.78 -37.81 14.20
CA LEU A 743 -9.04 -38.01 13.49
C LEU A 743 -9.07 -39.35 12.76
N ARG A 744 -8.00 -39.72 12.05
CA ARG A 744 -7.92 -41.03 11.37
C ARG A 744 -8.04 -42.17 12.37
N THR A 745 -7.35 -42.08 13.50
CA THR A 745 -7.39 -43.08 14.56
C THR A 745 -8.80 -43.18 15.17
N ALA A 746 -9.44 -42.05 15.47
CA ALA A 746 -10.80 -42.01 16.01
C ALA A 746 -11.83 -42.57 15.02
N PHE A 747 -11.79 -42.14 13.75
CA PHE A 747 -12.72 -42.61 12.73
C PHE A 747 -12.49 -44.07 12.34
N LYS A 748 -11.26 -44.58 12.35
CA LYS A 748 -10.99 -45.99 12.03
C LYS A 748 -11.61 -46.95 13.06
N LYS A 749 -11.79 -46.52 14.32
CA LYS A 749 -12.53 -47.28 15.34
C LYS A 749 -14.01 -47.43 14.98
N LYS A 750 -14.63 -46.37 14.44
CA LYS A 750 -16.06 -46.35 14.04
C LYS A 750 -16.29 -46.93 12.65
N TYR A 751 -15.35 -46.71 11.72
CA TYR A 751 -15.37 -47.14 10.33
C TYR A 751 -14.10 -47.96 10.02
N PRO A 752 -14.11 -49.29 10.23
CA PRO A 752 -12.92 -50.12 10.04
C PRO A 752 -12.33 -50.09 8.61
N GLN A 753 -13.16 -49.77 7.61
CA GLN A 753 -12.79 -49.65 6.20
C GLN A 753 -12.58 -48.19 5.76
N LEU A 754 -12.24 -47.29 6.70
CA LEU A 754 -11.97 -45.88 6.40
C LEU A 754 -10.82 -45.77 5.37
N GLU A 755 -11.09 -45.09 4.25
CA GLU A 755 -10.07 -44.77 3.26
C GLU A 755 -9.06 -43.77 3.82
N HIS A 756 -7.77 -44.00 3.56
CA HIS A 756 -6.69 -43.13 4.02
C HIS A 756 -6.87 -41.67 3.58
N ASP A 757 -7.35 -41.49 2.35
CA ASP A 757 -7.57 -40.19 1.71
C ASP A 757 -8.86 -39.49 2.17
N ALA A 758 -9.66 -40.10 3.04
CA ALA A 758 -10.85 -39.45 3.63
C ALA A 758 -10.50 -38.22 4.46
N ILE A 759 -9.31 -38.21 5.06
CA ILE A 759 -8.83 -37.17 5.96
C ILE A 759 -7.42 -36.79 5.54
N ILE A 760 -7.21 -35.55 5.08
CA ILE A 760 -5.90 -35.07 4.63
C ILE A 760 -5.59 -33.66 5.13
N LYS A 761 -4.29 -33.32 5.19
CA LYS A 761 -3.80 -31.97 5.45
C LYS A 761 -3.64 -31.20 4.14
N ILE A 762 -4.12 -29.95 4.08
CA ILE A 762 -3.84 -29.00 2.98
C ILE A 762 -3.36 -27.68 3.58
N THR A 763 -2.06 -27.41 3.48
CA THR A 763 -1.39 -26.18 3.96
C THR A 763 -0.43 -25.63 2.90
N GLY A 764 0.10 -24.42 3.09
CA GLY A 764 1.00 -23.77 2.12
C GLY A 764 2.30 -24.56 1.88
N ASP A 765 2.73 -25.32 2.88
CA ASP A 765 3.93 -26.18 2.83
C ASP A 765 3.59 -27.65 2.56
N ALA A 766 2.35 -27.98 2.20
CA ALA A 766 1.93 -29.36 1.96
C ALA A 766 2.71 -30.02 0.81
N ASP A 767 3.15 -29.22 -0.17
CA ASP A 767 4.12 -29.65 -1.19
C ASP A 767 5.00 -28.44 -1.59
N LYS A 768 6.22 -28.71 -2.04
CA LYS A 768 7.12 -27.68 -2.59
C LYS A 768 6.60 -27.13 -3.92
N ASP A 769 5.76 -27.90 -4.62
CA ASP A 769 5.10 -27.51 -5.86
C ASP A 769 3.70 -26.93 -5.62
N ALA A 770 3.55 -25.63 -5.86
CA ALA A 770 2.29 -24.92 -5.76
C ALA A 770 1.18 -25.52 -6.65
N LYS A 771 1.52 -26.15 -7.79
CA LYS A 771 0.54 -26.80 -8.67
C LYS A 771 -0.11 -28.00 -8.02
N LYS A 772 0.64 -28.77 -7.22
CA LYS A 772 0.09 -29.92 -6.50
C LYS A 772 -0.84 -29.50 -5.39
N VAL A 773 -0.49 -28.46 -4.63
CA VAL A 773 -1.38 -27.89 -3.61
C VAL A 773 -2.71 -27.47 -4.27
N GLN A 774 -2.65 -26.80 -5.43
CA GLN A 774 -3.85 -26.45 -6.18
C GLN A 774 -4.64 -27.69 -6.65
N SER A 775 -3.97 -28.76 -7.10
CA SER A 775 -4.64 -30.00 -7.48
C SER A 775 -5.38 -30.67 -6.32
N MET A 776 -4.84 -30.60 -5.09
CA MET A 776 -5.51 -31.12 -3.89
C MET A 776 -6.76 -30.31 -3.54
N ILE A 777 -6.72 -28.98 -3.72
CA ILE A 777 -7.91 -28.12 -3.54
C ILE A 777 -8.98 -28.45 -4.58
N VAL A 778 -8.59 -28.65 -5.84
CA VAL A 778 -9.52 -29.06 -6.91
C VAL A 778 -10.14 -30.42 -6.61
N ARG A 779 -9.33 -31.38 -6.13
CA ARG A 779 -9.78 -32.69 -5.68
C ARG A 779 -10.82 -32.58 -4.56
N PHE A 780 -10.52 -31.80 -3.51
CA PHE A 780 -11.44 -31.55 -2.41
C PHE A 780 -12.80 -30.97 -2.85
N ASN A 781 -12.79 -30.15 -3.92
CA ASN A 781 -14.01 -29.58 -4.48
C ASN A 781 -14.83 -30.61 -5.28
N LYS A 782 -14.18 -31.33 -6.20
CA LYS A 782 -14.87 -32.11 -7.25
C LYS A 782 -15.10 -33.58 -6.90
N GLU A 783 -14.23 -34.18 -6.11
CA GLU A 783 -14.27 -35.61 -5.82
C GLU A 783 -14.98 -35.90 -4.49
N ARG A 784 -15.39 -37.16 -4.30
CA ARG A 784 -15.91 -37.62 -2.99
C ARG A 784 -14.84 -37.51 -1.89
N LEU A 785 -13.57 -37.74 -2.23
CA LEU A 785 -12.41 -37.62 -1.33
C LEU A 785 -11.57 -36.38 -1.64
N PRO A 786 -10.93 -35.74 -0.64
CA PRO A 786 -11.08 -35.97 0.81
C PRO A 786 -12.42 -35.46 1.35
N ASN A 787 -12.88 -36.00 2.48
CA ASN A 787 -14.09 -35.55 3.17
C ASN A 787 -13.77 -34.52 4.25
N ILE A 788 -12.68 -34.73 4.99
CA ILE A 788 -12.23 -33.84 6.06
C ILE A 788 -10.86 -33.28 5.66
N VAL A 789 -10.76 -31.96 5.58
CA VAL A 789 -9.50 -31.27 5.31
C VAL A 789 -9.07 -30.47 6.54
N VAL A 790 -7.84 -30.69 6.96
CA VAL A 790 -7.19 -29.95 8.05
C VAL A 790 -6.26 -28.90 7.47
N THR A 791 -6.38 -27.65 7.91
CA THR A 791 -5.62 -26.51 7.38
C THR A 791 -5.21 -25.52 8.49
N VAL A 792 -4.36 -24.57 8.14
CA VAL A 792 -3.93 -23.46 9.02
C VAL A 792 -4.47 -22.15 8.46
N ASP A 793 -3.73 -21.49 7.57
CA ASP A 793 -4.12 -20.20 6.98
C ASP A 793 -4.50 -20.28 5.49
N LEU A 794 -4.13 -21.36 4.78
CA LEU A 794 -4.24 -21.44 3.33
C LEU A 794 -5.69 -21.34 2.83
N LEU A 795 -6.61 -22.12 3.41
CA LEU A 795 -8.01 -22.19 2.95
C LEU A 795 -8.92 -21.15 3.62
N THR A 796 -8.34 -20.15 4.30
CA THR A 796 -9.11 -19.05 4.91
C THR A 796 -9.70 -18.11 3.86
N THR A 797 -9.03 -17.95 2.72
CA THR A 797 -9.43 -17.08 1.61
C THR A 797 -9.30 -17.74 0.26
N GLY A 798 -10.16 -17.33 -0.70
CA GLY A 798 -10.00 -17.70 -2.10
C GLY A 798 -10.18 -19.19 -2.36
N VAL A 799 -11.12 -19.86 -1.69
CA VAL A 799 -11.51 -21.24 -2.05
C VAL A 799 -13.03 -21.30 -2.10
N ASP A 800 -13.55 -21.90 -3.16
CA ASP A 800 -14.96 -22.07 -3.44
C ASP A 800 -15.32 -23.55 -3.51
N ILE A 801 -15.81 -24.09 -2.38
CA ILE A 801 -16.22 -25.49 -2.24
C ILE A 801 -17.61 -25.50 -1.58
N PRO A 802 -18.70 -25.52 -2.37
CA PRO A 802 -20.07 -25.42 -1.85
C PRO A 802 -20.46 -26.57 -0.90
N SER A 803 -19.85 -27.74 -1.05
CA SER A 803 -20.14 -28.95 -0.29
C SER A 803 -19.60 -28.96 1.16
N ILE A 804 -18.90 -27.90 1.60
CA ILE A 804 -18.47 -27.73 3.00
C ILE A 804 -19.69 -27.48 3.89
N CYS A 805 -20.04 -28.48 4.70
CA CYS A 805 -21.18 -28.44 5.63
C CYS A 805 -20.77 -28.27 7.09
N ASN A 806 -19.49 -28.48 7.42
CA ASN A 806 -18.98 -28.41 8.78
C ASN A 806 -17.69 -27.58 8.83
N ILE A 807 -17.59 -26.68 9.82
CA ILE A 807 -16.38 -25.94 10.16
C ILE A 807 -15.98 -26.30 11.60
N VAL A 808 -14.72 -26.67 11.82
CA VAL A 808 -14.18 -26.98 13.15
C VAL A 808 -13.07 -25.99 13.49
N PHE A 809 -13.19 -25.31 14.62
CA PHE A 809 -12.16 -24.41 15.15
C PHE A 809 -11.37 -25.10 16.26
N LEU A 810 -10.11 -25.43 15.95
CA LEU A 810 -9.08 -25.86 16.92
C LEU A 810 -8.03 -24.75 17.12
N ARG A 811 -8.37 -23.50 16.77
CA ARG A 811 -7.55 -22.31 16.93
C ARG A 811 -8.43 -21.16 17.41
N LYS A 812 -8.00 -20.42 18.44
CA LYS A 812 -8.64 -19.15 18.77
C LYS A 812 -8.40 -18.13 17.65
N VAL A 813 -9.45 -17.40 17.25
CA VAL A 813 -9.40 -16.42 16.15
C VAL A 813 -9.52 -15.01 16.72
N LYS A 814 -8.41 -14.27 16.76
CA LYS A 814 -8.35 -12.91 17.35
C LYS A 814 -8.90 -11.79 16.45
N SER A 815 -9.34 -12.11 15.22
CA SER A 815 -9.78 -11.12 14.24
C SER A 815 -11.15 -11.49 13.71
N ARG A 816 -12.12 -10.59 13.91
CA ARG A 816 -13.48 -10.71 13.35
C ARG A 816 -13.47 -10.90 11.84
N ILE A 817 -12.61 -10.18 11.12
CA ILE A 817 -12.48 -10.29 9.67
C ILE A 817 -12.08 -11.71 9.26
N LEU A 818 -11.08 -12.28 9.93
CA LEU A 818 -10.60 -13.63 9.64
C LEU A 818 -11.67 -14.68 9.96
N TYR A 819 -12.38 -14.52 11.08
CA TYR A 819 -13.48 -15.38 11.46
C TYR A 819 -14.61 -15.37 10.41
N GLU A 820 -15.05 -14.19 9.96
CA GLU A 820 -16.08 -14.07 8.92
C GLU A 820 -15.64 -14.68 7.58
N GLN A 821 -14.35 -14.63 7.25
CA GLN A 821 -13.79 -15.29 6.06
C GLN A 821 -13.75 -16.82 6.16
N MET A 822 -13.40 -17.35 7.34
CA MET A 822 -13.43 -18.78 7.63
C MET A 822 -14.87 -19.30 7.61
N LYS A 823 -15.79 -18.60 8.29
CA LYS A 823 -17.23 -18.89 8.25
C LYS A 823 -17.79 -18.87 6.83
N GLY A 824 -17.40 -17.86 6.03
CA GLY A 824 -17.81 -17.70 4.64
C GLY A 824 -17.44 -18.85 3.68
N ARG A 825 -16.67 -19.85 4.12
CA ARG A 825 -16.42 -21.07 3.34
C ARG A 825 -17.62 -22.01 3.30
N ALA A 826 -18.45 -22.03 4.34
CA ALA A 826 -19.58 -22.95 4.45
C ALA A 826 -20.94 -22.32 4.09
N THR A 827 -21.02 -21.01 3.83
CA THR A 827 -22.29 -20.29 3.62
C THR A 827 -22.97 -20.56 2.27
N ARG A 828 -22.31 -21.26 1.34
CA ARG A 828 -22.85 -21.51 -0.02
C ARG A 828 -23.87 -22.64 -0.02
N LEU A 829 -24.89 -22.51 -0.88
CA LEU A 829 -25.89 -23.56 -1.12
C LEU A 829 -25.28 -24.78 -1.81
N CYS A 830 -25.69 -25.97 -1.39
CA CYS A 830 -25.34 -27.22 -2.07
C CYS A 830 -26.45 -28.27 -1.92
N PRO A 831 -27.56 -28.16 -2.67
CA PRO A 831 -28.68 -29.10 -2.57
C PRO A 831 -28.29 -30.55 -2.88
N SER A 832 -27.29 -30.77 -3.73
CA SER A 832 -26.82 -32.11 -4.12
C SER A 832 -26.28 -32.96 -2.95
N VAL A 833 -25.83 -32.31 -1.87
CA VAL A 833 -25.37 -33.00 -0.64
C VAL A 833 -26.37 -32.87 0.51
N GLY A 834 -27.61 -32.43 0.21
CA GLY A 834 -28.67 -32.24 1.21
C GLY A 834 -28.41 -31.07 2.16
N LYS A 835 -27.67 -30.05 1.72
CA LYS A 835 -27.24 -28.94 2.58
C LYS A 835 -28.34 -27.89 2.76
N THR A 836 -28.88 -27.80 3.98
CA THR A 836 -29.91 -26.83 4.38
C THR A 836 -29.37 -25.77 5.35
N SER A 837 -28.45 -26.16 6.23
CA SER A 837 -27.64 -25.31 7.09
C SER A 837 -26.20 -25.86 7.15
N PHE A 838 -25.30 -25.17 7.82
CA PHE A 838 -23.97 -25.68 8.13
C PHE A 838 -23.68 -25.58 9.63
N LYS A 839 -22.76 -26.42 10.11
CA LYS A 839 -22.43 -26.50 11.54
C LYS A 839 -21.06 -25.90 11.82
N ILE A 840 -20.96 -25.23 12.97
CA ILE A 840 -19.69 -24.76 13.53
C ILE A 840 -19.42 -25.52 14.81
N PHE A 841 -18.26 -26.16 14.89
CA PHE A 841 -17.74 -26.77 16.11
C PHE A 841 -16.68 -25.85 16.70
N ASP A 842 -16.96 -25.33 17.88
CA ASP A 842 -16.04 -24.48 18.64
C ASP A 842 -15.41 -25.30 19.76
N CYS A 843 -14.13 -25.64 19.60
CA CYS A 843 -13.40 -26.46 20.58
C CYS A 843 -12.47 -25.61 21.45
N VAL A 844 -12.49 -24.30 21.28
CA VAL A 844 -11.50 -23.38 21.87
C VAL A 844 -12.12 -22.09 22.39
N ASP A 845 -13.45 -22.02 22.47
CA ASP A 845 -14.21 -20.87 22.95
C ASP A 845 -13.83 -19.58 22.18
N ILE A 846 -14.10 -19.56 20.88
CA ILE A 846 -13.77 -18.42 20.02
C ILE A 846 -14.64 -17.20 20.32
N TYR A 847 -15.89 -17.40 20.75
CA TYR A 847 -16.87 -16.31 20.88
C TYR A 847 -16.55 -15.38 22.05
N SER A 848 -16.05 -15.90 23.17
CA SER A 848 -15.56 -15.06 24.29
C SER A 848 -14.44 -14.09 23.86
N SER A 849 -13.58 -14.53 22.93
CA SER A 849 -12.46 -13.72 22.43
C SER A 849 -12.85 -12.71 21.34
N LEU A 850 -14.00 -12.89 20.68
CA LEU A 850 -14.51 -11.97 19.65
C LEU A 850 -15.23 -10.76 20.26
N GLU A 851 -15.75 -10.89 21.49
CA GLU A 851 -16.41 -9.82 22.26
C GLU A 851 -15.40 -8.90 22.96
N SER A 852 -14.28 -9.43 23.44
CA SER A 852 -13.24 -8.67 24.14
C SER A 852 -12.14 -8.18 23.20
N VAL A 853 -12.40 -7.10 22.45
CA VAL A 853 -11.32 -6.37 21.77
C VAL A 853 -11.32 -4.91 22.23
N ASP A 854 -11.09 -4.71 23.52
CA ASP A 854 -10.33 -3.55 23.98
C ASP A 854 -9.65 -3.85 25.33
N THR A 855 -8.54 -3.15 25.57
CA THR A 855 -7.78 -3.01 26.82
C THR A 855 -6.73 -4.07 27.19
N MET A 856 -5.53 -3.93 26.61
CA MET A 856 -4.26 -3.88 27.35
C MET A 856 -3.17 -3.31 26.43
N ARG A 857 -2.75 -2.06 26.69
CA ARG A 857 -1.61 -1.44 26.00
C ARG A 857 -0.31 -1.93 26.65
N PRO A 858 0.65 -2.49 25.90
CA PRO A 858 1.93 -2.91 26.47
C PRO A 858 2.71 -1.71 27.01
N VAL A 859 3.38 -1.88 28.16
CA VAL A 859 4.32 -0.90 28.77
C VAL A 859 5.44 -0.52 27.78
N VAL A 860 5.70 -1.36 26.78
CA VAL A 860 6.58 -1.06 25.65
C VAL A 860 5.74 -0.45 24.54
N VAL A 861 5.88 0.86 24.33
CA VAL A 861 5.21 1.61 23.26
C VAL A 861 5.57 1.07 21.85
N ARG A 862 6.72 0.37 21.72
CA ARG A 862 7.29 -0.09 20.44
C ARG A 862 7.88 -1.53 20.50
N PRO A 863 7.07 -2.60 20.64
CA PRO A 863 7.58 -3.95 20.88
C PRO A 863 8.41 -4.52 19.71
N GLN A 864 8.09 -4.14 18.47
CA GLN A 864 8.72 -4.69 17.25
C GLN A 864 10.00 -3.96 16.77
N VAL A 865 10.50 -2.96 17.49
CA VAL A 865 11.75 -2.27 17.06
C VAL A 865 12.96 -3.15 17.36
N GLU A 866 13.80 -3.41 16.35
CA GLU A 866 15.01 -4.23 16.47
C GLU A 866 16.04 -3.63 17.43
N LEU A 867 16.81 -4.47 18.15
CA LEU A 867 17.84 -4.02 19.09
C LEU A 867 18.87 -3.09 18.43
N GLN A 868 19.26 -3.41 17.19
CA GLN A 868 20.20 -2.58 16.43
C GLN A 868 19.66 -1.16 16.20
N THR A 869 18.35 -1.02 16.01
CA THR A 869 17.72 0.29 15.80
C THR A 869 17.73 1.10 17.09
N LEU A 870 17.43 0.48 18.23
CA LEU A 870 17.50 1.17 19.54
C LEU A 870 18.92 1.61 19.90
N VAL A 871 19.92 0.77 19.60
CA VAL A 871 21.35 1.13 19.77
C VAL A 871 21.72 2.31 18.87
N ASN A 872 21.28 2.29 17.61
CA ASN A 872 21.53 3.40 16.69
C ASN A 872 20.85 4.68 17.19
N GLU A 873 19.63 4.59 17.74
CA GLU A 873 18.90 5.73 18.31
C GLU A 873 19.56 6.33 19.55
N ILE A 874 20.17 5.53 20.43
CA ILE A 874 20.90 6.05 21.60
C ILE A 874 22.33 6.50 21.25
N THR A 875 22.87 6.06 20.12
CA THR A 875 24.19 6.49 19.64
C THR A 875 24.08 7.77 18.81
N ASP A 876 22.91 8.04 18.23
CA ASP A 876 22.60 9.31 17.58
C ASP A 876 22.44 10.42 18.63
N SER A 877 23.16 11.53 18.48
CA SER A 877 23.12 12.65 19.42
C SER A 877 21.86 13.51 19.30
N GLU A 878 21.16 13.47 18.17
CA GLU A 878 20.00 14.33 17.92
C GLU A 878 18.72 13.82 18.63
N THR A 879 18.66 12.52 18.87
CA THR A 879 17.60 11.88 19.66
C THR A 879 17.57 12.36 21.12
N TYR A 880 18.71 12.80 21.68
CA TYR A 880 18.79 13.39 23.03
C TYR A 880 18.23 14.80 23.12
N LYS A 881 18.11 15.50 22.00
CA LYS A 881 17.60 16.88 21.92
C LYS A 881 16.09 16.93 21.72
N THR A 882 15.51 15.81 21.28
CA THR A 882 14.10 15.69 20.94
C THR A 882 13.32 15.29 22.19
N ILE A 883 12.64 16.24 22.82
CA ILE A 883 11.87 16.01 24.05
C ILE A 883 10.46 15.54 23.68
N GLU A 884 10.05 14.39 24.20
CA GLU A 884 8.71 13.86 24.03
C GLU A 884 7.72 14.49 25.03
N ALA A 885 6.42 14.20 24.85
CA ALA A 885 5.32 14.84 25.60
C ALA A 885 5.39 14.64 27.13
N ASP A 886 6.19 13.70 27.61
CA ASP A 886 6.43 13.42 29.03
C ASP A 886 7.69 14.10 29.60
N GLY A 887 8.40 14.90 28.80
CA GLY A 887 9.54 15.71 29.23
C GLY A 887 10.90 15.01 29.17
N ARG A 888 10.97 13.74 28.74
CA ARG A 888 12.23 13.01 28.51
C ARG A 888 12.65 13.07 27.04
N SER A 889 13.93 12.88 26.77
CA SER A 889 14.44 12.84 25.41
C SER A 889 14.13 11.52 24.71
N PHE A 890 14.02 11.54 23.38
CA PHE A 890 13.79 10.36 22.56
C PHE A 890 14.89 9.29 22.77
N ALA A 891 16.14 9.72 22.96
CA ALA A 891 17.24 8.81 23.32
C ALA A 891 17.04 8.14 24.69
N GLU A 892 16.55 8.87 25.69
CA GLU A 892 16.25 8.29 27.00
C GLU A 892 15.15 7.24 26.90
N HIS A 893 14.13 7.47 26.07
CA HIS A 893 13.11 6.46 25.78
C HIS A 893 13.64 5.24 25.03
N SER A 894 14.46 5.44 23.99
CA SER A 894 15.09 4.33 23.27
C SER A 894 16.07 3.56 24.14
N HIS A 895 16.75 4.24 25.09
CA HIS A 895 17.64 3.62 26.06
C HIS A 895 16.89 2.81 27.12
N GLU A 896 15.81 3.33 27.68
CA GLU A 896 14.96 2.57 28.60
C GLU A 896 14.41 1.30 27.92
N GLN A 897 13.98 1.42 26.66
CA GLN A 897 13.54 0.28 25.86
C GLN A 897 14.67 -0.71 25.58
N LEU A 898 15.87 -0.22 25.27
CA LEU A 898 17.06 -1.05 25.05
C LEU A 898 17.43 -1.81 26.32
N VAL A 899 17.53 -1.13 27.46
CA VAL A 899 17.85 -1.71 28.76
C VAL A 899 16.79 -2.74 29.16
N ALA A 900 15.51 -2.45 28.98
CA ALA A 900 14.42 -3.38 29.28
C ALA A 900 14.51 -4.66 28.41
N LYS A 901 14.77 -4.50 27.10
CA LYS A 901 14.93 -5.65 26.19
C LYS A 901 16.19 -6.46 26.51
N LEU A 902 17.30 -5.80 26.79
CA LEU A 902 18.56 -6.46 27.14
C LEU A 902 18.44 -7.21 28.47
N GLN A 903 17.80 -6.61 29.48
CA GLN A 903 17.55 -7.23 30.77
C GLN A 903 16.71 -8.50 30.65
N ARG A 904 15.70 -8.49 29.76
CA ARG A 904 14.91 -9.69 29.46
C ARG A 904 15.75 -10.80 28.83
N ILE A 905 16.63 -10.46 27.88
CA ILE A 905 17.53 -11.44 27.23
C ILE A 905 18.54 -11.99 28.24
N ILE A 906 19.16 -11.13 29.05
CA ILE A 906 20.11 -11.52 30.10
C ILE A 906 19.43 -12.42 31.14
N GLY A 907 18.21 -12.09 31.58
CA GLY A 907 17.46 -12.93 32.52
C GLY A 907 17.22 -14.32 31.94
N LEU A 908 16.73 -14.41 30.70
CA LEU A 908 16.47 -15.69 30.02
C LEU A 908 17.76 -16.48 29.73
N ALA A 909 18.85 -15.82 29.34
CA ALA A 909 20.13 -16.46 29.05
C ALA A 909 20.78 -17.02 30.32
N THR A 910 20.73 -16.27 31.42
CA THR A 910 21.25 -16.71 32.73
C THR A 910 20.48 -17.93 33.23
N TYR A 911 19.16 -17.91 33.07
CA TYR A 911 18.27 -18.98 33.46
C TYR A 911 18.49 -20.28 32.66
N ASN A 912 18.72 -20.17 31.35
CA ASN A 912 18.94 -21.33 30.46
C ASN A 912 20.40 -21.84 30.45
N ARG A 913 21.29 -21.24 31.24
CA ARG A 913 22.73 -21.56 31.25
C ARG A 913 22.99 -23.00 31.68
N ASP A 914 22.33 -23.49 32.71
CA ASP A 914 22.55 -24.84 33.23
C ASP A 914 21.79 -25.94 32.45
N ARG A 915 21.00 -25.54 31.44
CA ARG A 915 20.07 -26.44 30.72
C ARG A 915 20.40 -26.64 29.25
N SER A 916 21.23 -25.77 28.69
CA SER A 916 21.72 -25.91 27.33
C SER A 916 23.21 -25.59 27.29
N GLU A 917 24.02 -26.61 26.99
CA GLU A 917 25.47 -26.47 26.84
C GLU A 917 25.83 -25.49 25.71
N ALA A 918 24.96 -25.35 24.70
CA ALA A 918 25.10 -24.38 23.62
C ALA A 918 24.89 -22.94 24.12
N VAL A 919 23.86 -22.71 24.95
CA VAL A 919 23.59 -21.40 25.57
C VAL A 919 24.71 -21.03 26.56
N ASP A 920 25.18 -21.96 27.39
CA ASP A 920 26.30 -21.71 28.31
C ASP A 920 27.58 -21.31 27.58
N LYS A 921 27.94 -22.00 26.49
CA LYS A 921 29.09 -21.63 25.65
C LYS A 921 28.96 -20.22 25.07
N GLN A 922 27.76 -19.80 24.67
CA GLN A 922 27.53 -18.45 24.16
C GLN A 922 27.59 -17.39 25.27
N VAL A 923 26.97 -17.67 26.43
CA VAL A 923 26.98 -16.77 27.60
C VAL A 923 28.41 -16.57 28.13
N ARG A 924 29.23 -17.63 28.24
CA ARG A 924 30.65 -17.50 28.64
C ARG A 924 31.44 -16.59 27.71
N ARG A 925 31.22 -16.68 26.40
CA ARG A 925 31.85 -15.78 25.41
C ARG A 925 31.38 -14.34 25.54
N LEU A 926 30.12 -14.11 25.92
CA LEU A 926 29.60 -12.77 26.18
C LEU A 926 30.11 -12.22 27.50
N ASP A 927 30.28 -13.06 28.53
CA ASP A 927 30.87 -12.68 29.81
C ASP A 927 32.27 -12.10 29.61
N GLU A 928 33.13 -12.78 28.84
CA GLU A 928 34.49 -12.31 28.51
C GLU A 928 34.48 -10.96 27.80
N LEU A 929 33.60 -10.77 26.80
CA LEU A 929 33.49 -9.52 26.05
C LEU A 929 32.94 -8.36 26.91
N CYS A 930 31.98 -8.64 27.80
CA CYS A 930 31.41 -7.61 28.67
C CYS A 930 32.39 -7.21 29.79
N LEU A 931 33.16 -8.16 30.30
CA LEU A 931 34.20 -7.90 31.31
C LEU A 931 35.27 -6.96 30.75
N ASP A 932 35.70 -7.18 29.51
CA ASP A 932 36.69 -6.34 28.83
C ASP A 932 36.16 -4.94 28.50
N ALA A 933 34.93 -4.84 27.96
CA ALA A 933 34.40 -3.56 27.49
C ALA A 933 33.68 -2.72 28.56
N ALA A 934 32.93 -3.36 29.47
CA ALA A 934 32.04 -2.72 30.44
C ALA A 934 32.42 -2.95 31.90
N GLY A 935 33.47 -3.76 32.16
CA GLY A 935 33.95 -4.08 33.51
C GLY A 935 33.00 -4.94 34.34
N VAL A 936 31.97 -5.52 33.71
CA VAL A 936 30.96 -6.39 34.34
C VAL A 936 30.71 -7.59 33.44
N ASN A 937 30.31 -8.72 34.02
CA ASN A 937 29.90 -9.88 33.22
C ASN A 937 28.57 -9.60 32.47
N PHE A 938 28.17 -10.51 31.57
CA PHE A 938 26.97 -10.33 30.77
C PHE A 938 25.71 -10.19 31.65
N GLY A 939 25.67 -10.91 32.78
CA GLY A 939 24.64 -10.79 33.81
C GLY A 939 24.46 -9.38 34.39
N GLY A 940 25.55 -8.63 34.56
CA GLY A 940 25.55 -7.28 35.14
C GLY A 940 25.35 -6.14 34.14
N LEU A 941 25.35 -6.44 32.83
CA LEU A 941 25.40 -5.42 31.77
C LEU A 941 24.18 -4.48 31.77
N ALA A 942 22.95 -5.01 31.83
CA ALA A 942 21.73 -4.18 31.79
C ALA A 942 21.64 -3.20 32.96
N SER A 943 22.00 -3.64 34.17
CA SER A 943 22.01 -2.78 35.36
C SER A 943 23.08 -1.69 35.25
N ARG A 944 24.24 -2.02 34.69
CA ARG A 944 25.31 -1.05 34.47
C ARG A 944 24.96 0.00 33.42
N LEU A 945 24.31 -0.41 32.31
CA LEU A 945 23.81 0.49 31.27
C LEU A 945 22.73 1.44 31.82
N ARG A 946 21.86 0.95 32.70
CA ARG A 946 20.84 1.77 33.38
C ARG A 946 21.46 2.81 34.31
N GLU A 947 22.41 2.40 35.17
CA GLU A 947 23.07 3.26 36.15
C GLU A 947 23.87 4.39 35.49
N LYS A 948 24.53 4.09 34.37
CA LYS A 948 25.40 5.01 33.66
C LYS A 948 24.71 5.81 32.55
N GLY A 949 23.47 5.44 32.22
CA GLY A 949 22.61 6.17 31.29
C GLY A 949 22.92 5.95 29.81
N PRO A 950 22.14 6.61 28.95
CA PRO A 950 22.12 6.42 27.49
C PRO A 950 23.46 6.74 26.80
N HIS A 951 24.13 7.83 27.17
CA HIS A 951 25.41 8.22 26.57
C HIS A 951 26.52 7.20 26.79
N TRP A 952 26.68 6.75 28.04
CA TRP A 952 27.68 5.72 28.35
C TRP A 952 27.34 4.39 27.67
N SER A 953 26.04 4.07 27.57
CA SER A 953 25.59 2.85 26.91
C SER A 953 25.96 2.82 25.43
N ALA A 954 25.83 3.94 24.72
CA ALA A 954 26.27 4.08 23.33
C ALA A 954 27.78 3.83 23.16
N GLU A 955 28.61 4.37 24.08
CA GLU A 955 30.07 4.14 24.06
C GLU A 955 30.44 2.66 24.22
N ILE A 956 29.71 1.93 25.06
CA ILE A 956 29.95 0.50 25.28
C ILE A 956 29.58 -0.33 24.04
N PHE A 957 28.43 -0.07 23.42
CA PHE A 957 28.04 -0.81 22.21
C PHE A 957 28.95 -0.50 21.01
N ASN A 958 29.49 0.73 20.91
CA ASN A 958 30.49 1.07 19.88
C ASN A 958 31.82 0.33 20.05
N LYS A 959 32.21 -0.01 21.29
CA LYS A 959 33.41 -0.81 21.57
C LYS A 959 33.23 -2.31 21.31
N LEU A 960 31.99 -2.77 21.09
CA LEU A 960 31.61 -4.17 20.95
C LEU A 960 31.03 -4.48 19.55
N PRO A 961 31.84 -4.46 18.47
CA PRO A 961 31.36 -4.70 17.11
C PRO A 961 30.78 -6.12 16.93
N GLY A 962 29.61 -6.22 16.31
CA GLY A 962 28.90 -7.49 16.09
C GLY A 962 28.27 -8.10 17.34
N PHE A 963 28.32 -7.42 18.49
CA PHE A 963 27.71 -7.86 19.74
C PHE A 963 26.19 -7.97 19.63
N ILE A 964 25.53 -7.01 18.97
CA ILE A 964 24.08 -7.06 18.72
C ILE A 964 23.68 -8.29 17.89
N ALA A 965 24.44 -8.61 16.84
CA ALA A 965 24.17 -9.81 16.04
C ALA A 965 24.34 -11.10 16.87
N ARG A 966 25.27 -11.13 17.83
CA ARG A 966 25.42 -12.25 18.77
C ARG A 966 24.29 -12.30 19.78
N LEU A 967 23.82 -11.16 20.28
CA LEU A 967 22.65 -11.10 21.15
C LEU A 967 21.37 -11.53 20.43
N GLU A 968 21.20 -11.16 19.17
CA GLU A 968 20.05 -11.60 18.36
C GLU A 968 20.12 -13.10 18.04
N ARG A 969 21.31 -13.67 17.79
CA ARG A 969 21.48 -15.13 17.68
C ARG A 969 21.20 -15.83 19.00
N LEU A 970 21.77 -15.37 20.11
CA LEU A 970 21.50 -15.91 21.44
C LEU A 970 20.01 -15.82 21.77
N LYS A 971 19.36 -14.69 21.46
CA LYS A 971 17.92 -14.50 21.60
C LYS A 971 17.14 -15.46 20.70
N THR A 972 17.59 -15.72 19.48
CA THR A 972 16.96 -16.69 18.56
C THR A 972 17.09 -18.12 19.09
N ASP A 973 18.27 -18.49 19.59
CA ASP A 973 18.55 -19.82 20.16
C ASP A 973 17.77 -20.03 21.48
N ILE A 974 17.73 -19.01 22.36
CA ILE A 974 16.93 -19.00 23.58
C ILE A 974 15.44 -19.02 23.26
N ASN A 975 14.98 -18.22 22.31
CA ASN A 975 13.58 -18.21 21.90
C ASN A 975 13.21 -19.54 21.22
N ALA A 976 14.11 -20.18 20.47
CA ALA A 976 13.86 -21.52 19.95
C ALA A 976 13.72 -22.57 21.05
N LEU A 977 14.44 -22.41 22.18
CA LEU A 977 14.27 -23.25 23.38
C LEU A 977 13.03 -22.87 24.20
N ARG A 978 12.64 -21.59 24.24
CA ARG A 978 11.49 -21.08 25.01
C ARG A 978 10.15 -21.25 24.30
N ASP A 979 10.15 -21.03 22.99
CA ASP A 979 9.00 -21.16 22.10
C ASP A 979 8.85 -22.61 21.61
N ALA A 980 9.79 -23.51 21.98
CA ALA A 980 9.55 -24.94 21.94
C ALA A 980 8.36 -25.24 22.84
N PRO A 981 7.25 -25.76 22.27
CA PRO A 981 6.07 -26.02 23.06
C PRO A 981 6.40 -27.05 24.14
N ILE A 982 5.86 -26.82 25.33
CA ILE A 982 5.90 -27.80 26.39
C ILE A 982 5.02 -28.97 25.95
N PHE A 983 5.57 -30.17 25.97
CA PHE A 983 4.84 -31.40 25.77
C PHE A 983 4.39 -31.91 27.15
N LEU A 984 3.08 -32.13 27.29
CA LEU A 984 2.50 -32.73 28.48
C LEU A 984 1.64 -33.93 28.09
N ASP A 985 2.02 -35.09 28.60
CA ASP A 985 1.21 -36.31 28.53
C ASP A 985 0.28 -36.39 29.75
N ILE A 986 -0.65 -35.44 29.82
CA ILE A 986 -1.74 -35.45 30.80
C ILE A 986 -3.02 -35.94 30.13
N ASP A 987 -3.84 -36.69 30.87
CA ASP A 987 -5.14 -37.11 30.39
C ASP A 987 -6.08 -35.90 30.20
N ASP A 988 -7.01 -36.02 29.26
CA ASP A 988 -8.08 -35.04 29.04
C ASP A 988 -9.36 -35.79 28.65
N GLU A 989 -10.49 -35.22 28.99
CA GLU A 989 -11.79 -35.75 28.63
C GLU A 989 -12.80 -34.65 28.35
N VAL A 990 -13.81 -34.96 27.54
CA VAL A 990 -14.91 -34.04 27.26
C VAL A 990 -15.79 -33.94 28.49
N VAL A 991 -15.90 -32.74 29.07
CA VAL A 991 -16.69 -32.47 30.27
C VAL A 991 -18.08 -31.99 29.89
N SER A 992 -18.19 -31.17 28.84
CA SER A 992 -19.49 -30.74 28.33
C SER A 992 -19.48 -30.52 26.82
N VAL A 993 -20.65 -30.75 26.22
CA VAL A 993 -20.95 -30.36 24.84
C VAL A 993 -22.25 -29.60 24.89
N LYS A 994 -22.23 -28.32 24.49
CA LYS A 994 -23.42 -27.45 24.52
C LYS A 994 -23.61 -26.69 23.22
N SER A 995 -24.85 -26.51 22.82
CA SER A 995 -25.25 -25.61 21.73
C SER A 995 -25.28 -24.18 22.26
N LEU A 996 -24.63 -23.23 21.58
CA LEU A 996 -24.60 -21.82 21.98
C LEU A 996 -25.79 -21.05 21.39
N TYR A 997 -26.62 -20.45 22.25
CA TYR A 997 -27.82 -19.69 21.86
C TYR A 997 -27.66 -18.19 22.15
N GLY A 998 -26.68 -17.54 21.50
CA GLY A 998 -26.37 -16.14 21.76
C GLY A 998 -25.92 -15.93 23.21
N ASP A 999 -26.63 -15.07 23.94
CA ASP A 999 -26.34 -14.74 25.34
C ASP A 999 -26.89 -15.77 26.35
N TYR A 1000 -27.50 -16.86 25.88
CA TYR A 1000 -28.24 -17.82 26.72
C TYR A 1000 -27.61 -19.22 26.69
N ASP A 1001 -27.50 -19.84 27.86
CA ASP A 1001 -26.89 -21.17 28.04
C ASP A 1001 -27.85 -22.33 27.74
N THR A 1002 -29.18 -22.12 27.76
CA THR A 1002 -30.17 -23.17 27.51
C THR A 1002 -31.17 -22.78 26.42
N PRO A 1003 -31.66 -23.76 25.63
CA PRO A 1003 -32.67 -23.50 24.60
C PRO A 1003 -34.00 -23.00 25.20
N GLN A 1004 -34.30 -23.38 26.45
CA GLN A 1004 -35.50 -22.95 27.15
C GLN A 1004 -35.43 -21.45 27.50
N ASP A 1005 -34.35 -21.01 28.13
CA ASP A 1005 -34.16 -19.60 28.51
C ASP A 1005 -34.12 -18.70 27.27
N PHE A 1006 -33.50 -19.18 26.19
CA PHE A 1006 -33.48 -18.50 24.90
C PHE A 1006 -34.90 -18.29 24.32
N LEU A 1007 -35.75 -19.33 24.34
CA LEU A 1007 -37.12 -19.23 23.85
C LEU A 1007 -37.99 -18.34 24.74
N GLU A 1008 -37.81 -18.39 26.06
CA GLU A 1008 -38.53 -17.55 27.02
C GLU A 1008 -38.15 -16.07 26.86
N ALA A 1009 -36.86 -15.78 26.65
CA ALA A 1009 -36.39 -14.43 26.39
C ALA A 1009 -36.90 -13.89 25.04
N PHE A 1010 -36.96 -14.74 24.00
CA PHE A 1010 -37.60 -14.40 22.73
C PHE A 1010 -39.09 -14.06 22.92
N ASP A 1011 -39.82 -14.89 23.67
CA ASP A 1011 -41.24 -14.68 23.96
C ASP A 1011 -41.47 -13.36 24.71
N ALA A 1012 -40.66 -13.09 25.73
CA ALA A 1012 -40.69 -11.83 26.47
C ALA A 1012 -40.40 -10.63 25.56
N LEU A 1013 -39.42 -10.73 24.66
CA LEU A 1013 -39.08 -9.68 23.71
C LEU A 1013 -40.26 -9.37 22.76
N VAL A 1014 -40.89 -10.40 22.20
CA VAL A 1014 -42.06 -10.24 21.31
C VAL A 1014 -43.23 -9.59 22.05
N GLN A 1015 -43.48 -9.97 23.31
CA GLN A 1015 -44.59 -9.47 24.11
C GLN A 1015 -44.36 -8.04 24.64
N HIS A 1016 -43.13 -7.65 24.96
CA HIS A 1016 -42.80 -6.34 25.52
C HIS A 1016 -42.48 -5.27 24.47
N ALA A 1017 -42.15 -5.65 23.23
CA ALA A 1017 -41.80 -4.71 22.16
C ALA A 1017 -42.79 -4.60 20.98
N PRO A 1018 -44.12 -4.80 21.13
CA PRO A 1018 -45.02 -4.79 19.98
C PRO A 1018 -45.07 -3.41 19.28
N ASN A 1019 -44.77 -2.31 19.98
CA ASN A 1019 -44.75 -0.96 19.39
C ASN A 1019 -43.37 -0.51 18.88
N ALA A 1020 -42.33 -1.34 19.03
CA ALA A 1020 -40.96 -0.95 18.68
C ALA A 1020 -40.66 -1.04 17.18
N GLN A 1021 -41.38 -1.90 16.44
CA GLN A 1021 -41.18 -2.12 15.01
C GLN A 1021 -42.52 -2.27 14.26
N PRO A 1022 -42.81 -1.43 13.24
CA PRO A 1022 -44.04 -1.54 12.45
C PRO A 1022 -44.21 -2.92 11.78
N ALA A 1023 -43.10 -3.56 11.37
CA ALA A 1023 -43.12 -4.88 10.78
C ALA A 1023 -43.55 -5.99 11.77
N LEU A 1024 -43.24 -5.84 13.06
CA LEU A 1024 -43.68 -6.78 14.11
C LEU A 1024 -45.21 -6.71 14.28
N GLN A 1025 -45.78 -5.49 14.27
CA GLN A 1025 -47.22 -5.29 14.26
C GLN A 1025 -47.89 -5.90 13.03
N ALA A 1026 -47.28 -5.74 11.85
CA ALA A 1026 -47.79 -6.36 10.63
C ALA A 1026 -47.84 -7.88 10.78
N VAL A 1027 -46.78 -8.53 11.26
CA VAL A 1027 -46.78 -9.99 11.50
C VAL A 1027 -47.89 -10.45 12.46
N ILE A 1028 -48.11 -9.71 13.54
CA ILE A 1028 -49.07 -10.09 14.59
C ILE A 1028 -50.52 -9.87 14.10
N ASN A 1029 -50.81 -8.68 13.59
CA ASN A 1029 -52.19 -8.22 13.37
C ASN A 1029 -52.63 -8.21 11.90
N ARG A 1030 -51.70 -8.05 10.95
CA ARG A 1030 -52.00 -7.93 9.51
C ARG A 1030 -50.87 -8.53 8.64
N PRO A 1031 -50.66 -9.86 8.68
CA PRO A 1031 -49.50 -10.49 8.03
C PRO A 1031 -49.46 -10.27 6.50
N ARG A 1032 -50.61 -9.99 5.86
CA ARG A 1032 -50.69 -9.58 4.44
C ARG A 1032 -50.01 -8.25 4.11
N ASP A 1033 -49.90 -7.33 5.09
CA ASP A 1033 -49.27 -6.02 4.90
C ASP A 1033 -47.72 -6.11 5.04
N LEU A 1034 -47.18 -7.30 5.33
CA LEU A 1034 -45.75 -7.51 5.53
C LEU A 1034 -45.00 -7.44 4.20
N THR A 1035 -44.22 -6.38 4.05
CA THR A 1035 -43.31 -6.24 2.89
C THR A 1035 -42.01 -6.98 3.12
N ARG A 1036 -41.32 -7.36 2.03
CA ARG A 1036 -39.97 -7.94 2.09
C ARG A 1036 -38.98 -7.05 2.85
N LYS A 1037 -39.02 -5.74 2.62
CA LYS A 1037 -38.21 -4.77 3.37
C LYS A 1037 -38.52 -4.82 4.87
N GLY A 1038 -39.81 -4.87 5.23
CA GLY A 1038 -40.23 -5.01 6.62
C GLY A 1038 -39.78 -6.33 7.26
N LEU A 1039 -39.81 -7.44 6.52
CA LEU A 1039 -39.29 -8.73 7.00
C LEU A 1039 -37.78 -8.69 7.27
N VAL A 1040 -37.00 -8.09 6.37
CA VAL A 1040 -35.54 -7.91 6.54
C VAL A 1040 -35.25 -7.02 7.76
N GLU A 1041 -35.96 -5.88 7.90
CA GLU A 1041 -35.81 -4.99 9.05
C GLU A 1041 -36.16 -5.68 10.38
N LEU A 1042 -37.22 -6.50 10.38
CA LEU A 1042 -37.66 -7.25 11.55
C LEU A 1042 -36.64 -8.32 11.96
N GLN A 1043 -36.13 -9.08 10.99
CA GLN A 1043 -35.12 -10.10 11.25
C GLN A 1043 -33.79 -9.47 11.70
N GLU A 1044 -33.37 -8.36 11.08
CA GLU A 1044 -32.21 -7.61 11.55
C GLU A 1044 -32.35 -7.14 13.00
N TRP A 1045 -33.57 -6.77 13.41
CA TRP A 1045 -33.86 -6.36 14.77
C TRP A 1045 -33.72 -7.52 15.77
N PHE A 1046 -34.32 -8.69 15.50
CA PHE A 1046 -34.16 -9.88 16.35
C PHE A 1046 -32.73 -10.38 16.40
N ASP A 1047 -32.03 -10.43 15.27
CA ASP A 1047 -30.65 -10.89 15.23
C ASP A 1047 -29.68 -9.91 15.93
N ARG A 1048 -30.01 -8.59 16.02
CA ARG A 1048 -29.23 -7.63 16.83
C ARG A 1048 -29.37 -7.89 18.34
N GLN A 1049 -30.40 -8.63 18.71
CA GLN A 1049 -30.63 -9.13 20.07
C GLN A 1049 -30.26 -10.62 20.16
N HIS A 1050 -29.47 -11.13 19.20
CA HIS A 1050 -28.98 -12.51 19.13
C HIS A 1050 -30.05 -13.61 18.93
N PHE A 1051 -31.26 -13.26 18.45
CA PHE A 1051 -32.33 -14.21 18.14
C PHE A 1051 -32.37 -14.60 16.65
N GLU A 1052 -31.44 -15.47 16.23
CA GLU A 1052 -31.38 -15.99 14.85
C GLU A 1052 -32.45 -17.07 14.58
N GLU A 1053 -33.00 -17.15 13.36
CA GLU A 1053 -34.07 -18.11 13.00
C GLU A 1053 -33.61 -19.57 13.14
N SER A 1054 -32.39 -19.90 12.71
CA SER A 1054 -31.83 -21.25 12.85
C SER A 1054 -31.66 -21.66 14.33
N SER A 1055 -31.35 -20.69 15.19
CA SER A 1055 -31.27 -20.86 16.64
C SER A 1055 -32.64 -21.08 17.26
N LEU A 1056 -33.67 -20.33 16.85
CA LEU A 1056 -35.06 -20.54 17.29
C LEU A 1056 -35.57 -21.93 16.92
N ARG A 1057 -35.29 -22.38 15.69
CA ARG A 1057 -35.66 -23.72 15.23
C ARG A 1057 -34.95 -24.81 16.04
N SER A 1058 -33.64 -24.67 16.21
CA SER A 1058 -32.83 -25.64 16.97
C SER A 1058 -33.24 -25.71 18.44
N ALA A 1059 -33.46 -24.55 19.08
CA ALA A 1059 -33.94 -24.46 20.45
C ALA A 1059 -35.32 -25.12 20.61
N TRP A 1060 -36.24 -24.89 19.66
CA TRP A 1060 -37.55 -25.53 19.70
C TRP A 1060 -37.46 -27.05 19.59
N LYS A 1061 -36.66 -27.53 18.65
CA LYS A 1061 -36.42 -28.96 18.44
C LYS A 1061 -35.85 -29.62 19.70
N GLU A 1062 -34.87 -29.00 20.35
CA GLU A 1062 -34.28 -29.50 21.58
C GLU A 1062 -35.26 -29.50 22.77
N THR A 1063 -36.05 -28.42 22.93
CA THR A 1063 -36.99 -28.27 24.05
C THR A 1063 -38.23 -29.15 23.92
N ARG A 1064 -38.81 -29.25 22.72
CA ARG A 1064 -40.12 -29.90 22.49
C ARG A 1064 -40.02 -31.27 21.80
N ASN A 1065 -38.81 -31.66 21.35
CA ASN A 1065 -38.57 -32.87 20.58
C ASN A 1065 -39.39 -32.95 19.27
N GLU A 1066 -39.69 -31.78 18.69
CA GLU A 1066 -40.45 -31.61 17.45
C GLU A 1066 -39.59 -30.84 16.44
N ASP A 1067 -39.24 -31.49 15.32
CA ASP A 1067 -38.43 -30.87 14.26
C ASP A 1067 -39.35 -30.13 13.26
N ILE A 1068 -39.73 -28.91 13.60
CA ILE A 1068 -40.64 -28.09 12.82
C ILE A 1068 -39.85 -27.04 12.05
N ALA A 1069 -39.85 -27.12 10.71
CA ALA A 1069 -39.25 -26.12 9.82
C ALA A 1069 -40.11 -24.85 9.71
N ALA A 1070 -40.47 -24.26 10.85
CA ALA A 1070 -41.19 -23.00 10.93
C ALA A 1070 -40.24 -21.82 10.68
N ARG A 1071 -40.76 -20.78 10.03
CA ARG A 1071 -40.02 -19.52 9.80
C ARG A 1071 -40.18 -18.56 10.96
N LEU A 1072 -39.36 -17.51 11.04
CA LEU A 1072 -39.40 -16.48 12.09
C LEU A 1072 -40.82 -15.95 12.35
N ILE A 1073 -41.61 -15.71 11.30
CA ILE A 1073 -43.00 -15.23 11.39
C ILE A 1073 -43.87 -16.19 12.22
N GLY A 1074 -43.69 -17.51 12.05
CA GLY A 1074 -44.39 -18.52 12.83
C GLY A 1074 -44.03 -18.47 14.31
N HIS A 1075 -42.73 -18.30 14.63
CA HIS A 1075 -42.28 -18.15 16.01
C HIS A 1075 -42.83 -16.88 16.67
N ILE A 1076 -42.87 -15.75 15.95
CA ILE A 1076 -43.45 -14.49 16.44
C ILE A 1076 -44.95 -14.64 16.72
N ARG A 1077 -45.72 -15.22 15.79
CA ARG A 1077 -47.17 -15.39 15.96
C ARG A 1077 -47.50 -16.34 17.11
N ARG A 1078 -46.71 -17.42 17.28
CA ARG A 1078 -46.79 -18.28 18.46
C ARG A 1078 -46.60 -17.48 19.75
N ALA A 1079 -45.52 -16.71 19.82
CA ALA A 1079 -45.16 -15.91 21.00
C ALA A 1079 -46.20 -14.83 21.36
N ALA A 1080 -46.78 -14.18 20.34
CA ALA A 1080 -47.67 -13.04 20.49
C ALA A 1080 -49.16 -13.42 20.67
N VAL A 1081 -49.66 -14.39 19.89
CA VAL A 1081 -51.09 -14.73 19.81
C VAL A 1081 -51.40 -16.21 20.02
N GLY A 1082 -50.39 -17.05 20.32
CA GLY A 1082 -50.60 -18.46 20.61
C GLY A 1082 -50.87 -19.35 19.38
N ASP A 1083 -50.51 -18.88 18.18
CA ASP A 1083 -50.66 -19.64 16.93
C ASP A 1083 -49.82 -20.94 16.96
N ALA A 1084 -50.34 -22.03 16.40
CA ALA A 1084 -49.66 -23.32 16.37
C ALA A 1084 -48.45 -23.27 15.43
N LEU A 1085 -47.27 -23.64 15.94
CA LEU A 1085 -46.06 -23.67 15.12
C LEU A 1085 -46.14 -24.84 14.13
N LYS A 1086 -46.21 -24.55 12.82
CA LYS A 1086 -46.22 -25.55 11.75
C LYS A 1086 -45.25 -25.16 10.63
N PRO A 1087 -44.75 -26.12 9.81
CA PRO A 1087 -43.87 -25.81 8.69
C PRO A 1087 -44.53 -24.81 7.73
N PHE A 1088 -43.77 -23.81 7.28
CA PHE A 1088 -44.31 -22.79 6.39
C PHE A 1088 -44.80 -23.40 5.07
N ASP A 1089 -44.09 -24.40 4.55
CA ASP A 1089 -44.44 -25.10 3.32
C ASP A 1089 -45.81 -25.79 3.40
N GLU A 1090 -46.15 -26.38 4.54
CA GLU A 1090 -47.47 -27.01 4.77
C GLU A 1090 -48.59 -25.96 4.81
N ARG A 1091 -48.32 -24.78 5.39
CA ARG A 1091 -49.26 -23.66 5.39
C ARG A 1091 -49.52 -23.15 3.97
N VAL A 1092 -48.48 -23.06 3.14
CA VAL A 1092 -48.60 -22.69 1.72
C VAL A 1092 -49.36 -23.76 0.93
N ASP A 1093 -49.09 -25.04 1.18
CA ASP A 1093 -49.81 -26.15 0.52
C ASP A 1093 -51.30 -26.19 0.89
N HIS A 1094 -51.64 -25.91 2.15
CA HIS A 1094 -53.02 -25.76 2.57
C HIS A 1094 -53.72 -24.60 1.87
N ALA A 1095 -53.08 -23.43 1.84
CA ALA A 1095 -53.59 -22.26 1.13
C ALA A 1095 -53.82 -22.56 -0.36
N LEU A 1096 -52.85 -23.24 -1.00
CA LEU A 1096 -52.95 -23.67 -2.39
C LEU A 1096 -54.13 -24.64 -2.61
N ALA A 1097 -54.28 -25.65 -1.75
CA ALA A 1097 -55.36 -26.63 -1.85
C ALA A 1097 -56.74 -25.97 -1.73
N ARG A 1098 -56.87 -25.00 -0.82
CA ARG A 1098 -58.10 -24.24 -0.64
C ARG A 1098 -58.42 -23.35 -1.83
N ILE A 1099 -57.43 -22.59 -2.34
CA ILE A 1099 -57.61 -21.75 -3.54
C ILE A 1099 -58.03 -22.62 -4.74
N LYS A 1100 -57.40 -23.79 -4.91
CA LYS A 1100 -57.76 -24.75 -5.97
C LYS A 1100 -59.19 -25.28 -5.85
N GLY A 1101 -59.73 -25.37 -4.64
CA GLY A 1101 -61.09 -25.86 -4.37
C GLY A 1101 -62.20 -24.81 -4.46
N GLU A 1102 -61.85 -23.51 -4.47
CA GLU A 1102 -62.84 -22.41 -4.46
C GLU A 1102 -63.35 -22.01 -5.85
N ASN A 1103 -62.60 -22.29 -6.92
CA ASN A 1103 -62.94 -21.89 -8.28
C ASN A 1103 -62.59 -23.01 -9.29
N ASP A 1104 -63.30 -23.02 -10.42
CA ASP A 1104 -62.95 -23.86 -11.57
C ASP A 1104 -61.81 -23.23 -12.39
N TRP A 1105 -60.58 -23.54 -12.01
CA TRP A 1105 -59.37 -23.03 -12.67
C TRP A 1105 -59.04 -23.74 -13.98
N SER A 1106 -58.55 -23.01 -14.97
CA SER A 1106 -57.99 -23.61 -16.19
C SER A 1106 -56.67 -24.36 -15.91
N PRO A 1107 -56.26 -25.32 -16.77
CA PRO A 1107 -54.98 -26.02 -16.62
C PRO A 1107 -53.77 -25.08 -16.57
N GLU A 1108 -53.84 -23.95 -17.28
CA GLU A 1108 -52.78 -22.94 -17.28
C GLU A 1108 -52.75 -22.15 -15.97
N GLN A 1109 -53.92 -21.78 -15.43
CA GLN A 1109 -54.04 -21.12 -14.12
C GLN A 1109 -53.55 -22.03 -12.99
N LEU A 1110 -53.90 -23.32 -13.00
CA LEU A 1110 -53.42 -24.31 -12.03
C LEU A 1110 -51.88 -24.40 -12.01
N SER A 1111 -51.24 -24.45 -13.20
CA SER A 1111 -49.78 -24.47 -13.29
C SER A 1111 -49.14 -23.19 -12.73
N TRP A 1112 -49.79 -22.04 -12.91
CA TRP A 1112 -49.33 -20.78 -12.32
C TRP A 1112 -49.54 -20.71 -10.80
N LEU A 1113 -50.65 -21.23 -10.28
CA LEU A 1113 -50.89 -21.36 -8.84
C LEU A 1113 -49.82 -22.23 -8.17
N ASP A 1114 -49.46 -23.36 -8.78
CA ASP A 1114 -48.37 -24.23 -8.28
C ASP A 1114 -47.02 -23.49 -8.22
N ARG A 1115 -46.74 -22.66 -9.23
CA ARG A 1115 -45.51 -21.85 -9.27
C ARG A 1115 -45.51 -20.71 -8.27
N LEU A 1116 -46.67 -20.06 -8.05
CA LEU A 1116 -46.83 -19.04 -7.04
C LEU A 1116 -46.62 -19.62 -5.64
N ALA A 1117 -47.19 -20.81 -5.37
CA ALA A 1117 -46.96 -21.54 -4.13
C ALA A 1117 -45.47 -21.91 -3.95
N GLN A 1118 -44.81 -22.45 -4.98
CA GLN A 1118 -43.39 -22.73 -4.92
C GLN A 1118 -42.55 -21.47 -4.65
N ALA A 1119 -42.89 -20.34 -5.29
CA ALA A 1119 -42.22 -19.07 -5.07
C ALA A 1119 -42.45 -18.52 -3.65
N LEU A 1120 -43.64 -18.72 -3.06
CA LEU A 1120 -43.94 -18.39 -1.67
C LEU A 1120 -43.11 -19.23 -0.70
N LYS A 1121 -43.05 -20.55 -0.91
CA LYS A 1121 -42.19 -21.45 -0.12
C LYS A 1121 -40.73 -21.02 -0.14
N GLU A 1122 -40.24 -20.51 -1.26
CA GLU A 1122 -38.88 -19.99 -1.34
C GLU A 1122 -38.77 -18.63 -0.62
N LYS A 1123 -39.58 -17.64 -0.97
CA LYS A 1123 -39.35 -16.22 -0.62
C LYS A 1123 -40.11 -15.68 0.59
N VAL A 1124 -41.00 -16.44 1.23
CA VAL A 1124 -41.96 -16.01 2.29
C VAL A 1124 -43.01 -15.00 1.82
N VAL A 1125 -42.57 -13.94 1.13
CA VAL A 1125 -43.37 -12.81 0.66
C VAL A 1125 -43.14 -12.66 -0.85
N LEU A 1126 -44.21 -12.48 -1.62
CA LEU A 1126 -44.13 -12.19 -3.05
C LEU A 1126 -44.24 -10.67 -3.26
N ASP A 1127 -43.17 -10.04 -3.74
CA ASP A 1127 -43.16 -8.64 -4.18
C ASP A 1127 -43.29 -8.53 -5.71
N ASP A 1128 -43.49 -7.30 -6.20
CA ASP A 1128 -43.58 -7.02 -7.65
C ASP A 1128 -42.29 -7.39 -8.41
N ASP A 1129 -41.15 -7.52 -7.72
CA ASP A 1129 -39.86 -7.84 -8.32
C ASP A 1129 -39.72 -9.35 -8.62
N VAL A 1130 -40.46 -10.21 -7.90
CA VAL A 1130 -40.57 -11.65 -8.24
C VAL A 1130 -41.07 -11.83 -9.67
N PHE A 1131 -42.00 -10.97 -10.11
CA PHE A 1131 -42.59 -11.04 -11.45
C PHE A 1131 -41.72 -10.41 -12.55
N LYS A 1132 -40.70 -9.63 -12.16
CA LYS A 1132 -39.73 -9.00 -13.08
C LYS A 1132 -38.52 -9.87 -13.36
N THR A 1133 -38.38 -11.02 -12.70
CA THR A 1133 -37.21 -11.88 -12.80
C THR A 1133 -37.56 -13.34 -13.13
N GLY A 1134 -36.58 -14.11 -13.63
CA GLY A 1134 -36.69 -15.55 -13.83
C GLY A 1134 -37.77 -16.01 -14.82
N ASN A 1135 -38.40 -17.16 -14.52
CA ASN A 1135 -39.41 -17.78 -15.38
C ASN A 1135 -40.72 -16.97 -15.47
N PHE A 1136 -41.03 -16.14 -14.47
CA PHE A 1136 -42.19 -15.24 -14.51
C PHE A 1136 -41.98 -14.15 -15.57
N HIS A 1137 -40.79 -13.53 -15.61
CA HIS A 1137 -40.46 -12.52 -16.62
C HIS A 1137 -40.41 -13.09 -18.05
N ARG A 1138 -39.78 -14.26 -18.24
CA ARG A 1138 -39.67 -14.92 -19.57
C ARG A 1138 -41.03 -15.25 -20.21
N ARG A 1139 -42.10 -15.33 -19.42
CA ARG A 1139 -43.46 -15.58 -19.89
C ARG A 1139 -44.37 -14.35 -19.78
N GLY A 1140 -43.79 -13.14 -19.87
CA GLY A 1140 -44.54 -11.90 -19.97
C GLY A 1140 -44.77 -11.14 -18.65
N GLY A 1141 -44.21 -11.62 -17.54
CA GLY A 1141 -44.22 -10.93 -16.24
C GLY A 1141 -45.61 -10.76 -15.62
N LYS A 1142 -45.72 -9.85 -14.65
CA LYS A 1142 -46.98 -9.52 -13.94
C LYS A 1142 -48.14 -9.20 -14.90
N PRO A 1143 -47.96 -8.41 -15.98
CA PRO A 1143 -49.06 -8.07 -16.90
C PRO A 1143 -49.67 -9.28 -17.61
N MET A 1144 -48.86 -10.28 -17.97
CA MET A 1144 -49.36 -11.51 -18.59
C MET A 1144 -50.10 -12.37 -17.57
N LEU A 1145 -49.59 -12.50 -16.35
CA LEU A 1145 -50.27 -13.20 -15.26
C LEU A 1145 -51.60 -12.54 -14.90
N GLN A 1146 -51.65 -11.20 -14.86
CA GLN A 1146 -52.88 -10.45 -14.66
C GLN A 1146 -53.94 -10.89 -15.68
N ARG A 1147 -53.58 -10.94 -16.97
CA ARG A 1147 -54.47 -11.44 -18.05
C ARG A 1147 -54.85 -12.91 -17.91
N THR A 1148 -53.90 -13.78 -17.52
CA THR A 1148 -54.16 -15.22 -17.32
C THR A 1148 -55.13 -15.47 -16.17
N PHE A 1149 -55.17 -14.58 -15.18
CA PHE A 1149 -56.11 -14.62 -14.04
C PHE A 1149 -57.29 -13.65 -14.21
N ASP A 1150 -57.66 -13.27 -15.44
CA ASP A 1150 -58.80 -12.40 -15.74
C ASP A 1150 -58.80 -11.08 -14.95
N ASP A 1151 -57.62 -10.47 -14.84
CA ASP A 1151 -57.27 -9.30 -14.05
C ASP A 1151 -57.45 -9.41 -12.52
N ASN A 1152 -57.64 -10.63 -12.00
CA ASN A 1152 -57.81 -10.92 -10.57
C ASN A 1152 -56.56 -11.46 -9.85
N LEU A 1153 -55.37 -11.32 -10.43
CA LEU A 1153 -54.13 -11.85 -9.82
C LEU A 1153 -53.90 -11.30 -8.40
N ASP A 1154 -54.11 -10.00 -8.16
CA ASP A 1154 -53.89 -9.41 -6.84
C ASP A 1154 -54.86 -10.01 -5.79
N SER A 1155 -56.11 -10.28 -6.18
CA SER A 1155 -57.08 -10.99 -5.33
C SER A 1155 -56.66 -12.43 -5.00
N VAL A 1156 -56.02 -13.12 -5.95
CA VAL A 1156 -55.45 -14.47 -5.72
C VAL A 1156 -54.27 -14.41 -4.76
N LEU A 1157 -53.41 -13.39 -4.87
CA LEU A 1157 -52.28 -13.19 -3.95
C LEU A 1157 -52.76 -12.82 -2.54
N ASP A 1158 -53.82 -12.02 -2.42
CA ASP A 1158 -54.48 -11.71 -1.15
C ASP A 1158 -55.03 -12.98 -0.49
N LYS A 1159 -55.69 -13.85 -1.28
CA LYS A 1159 -56.17 -15.16 -0.78
C LYS A 1159 -55.06 -16.07 -0.29
N PHE A 1160 -53.91 -16.13 -0.99
CA PHE A 1160 -52.75 -16.86 -0.48
C PHE A 1160 -52.31 -16.30 0.87
N SER A 1161 -52.23 -14.98 1.00
CA SER A 1161 -51.79 -14.31 2.24
C SER A 1161 -52.75 -14.57 3.40
N ASP A 1162 -54.06 -14.61 3.15
CA ASP A 1162 -55.07 -14.89 4.18
C ASP A 1162 -55.07 -16.40 4.57
N TYR A 1163 -55.15 -17.32 3.60
CA TYR A 1163 -55.30 -18.75 3.89
C TYR A 1163 -54.05 -19.45 4.44
N ILE A 1164 -52.86 -18.86 4.30
CA ILE A 1164 -51.62 -19.36 4.92
C ILE A 1164 -51.73 -19.32 6.46
N TRP A 1165 -52.50 -18.37 7.00
CA TRP A 1165 -52.60 -18.12 8.45
C TRP A 1165 -53.94 -18.51 9.07
N ASP A 1166 -54.87 -19.05 8.27
CA ASP A 1166 -56.12 -19.62 8.78
C ASP A 1166 -55.84 -20.84 9.68
N GLU A 1167 -56.75 -21.10 10.63
CA GLU A 1167 -56.71 -22.31 11.43
C GLU A 1167 -56.78 -23.54 10.52
N LEU A 1168 -55.72 -24.34 10.55
CA LEU A 1168 -55.66 -25.63 9.91
C LEU A 1168 -56.56 -26.59 10.70
N ALA A 1169 -57.72 -26.93 10.12
CA ALA A 1169 -58.71 -27.84 10.69
C ALA A 1169 -58.14 -29.22 11.07
#